data_AF-A0A1Y1V2D6-F1
#
_entry.id   AF-A0A1Y1V2D6-F1
#
_cell.length_a   1.000
_cell.length_b   1.000
_cell.length_c   1.000
_cell.angle_alpha   90.00
_cell.angle_beta   90.00
_cell.angle_gamma   90.00
#
_symmetry.space_group_name_H-M   'P 1'
#
loop_
_entity.id
_entity.type
_entity.pdbx_description
1 polymer ?
#
loop_
_entity_poly.entity_id
_entity_poly.type
_entity_poly.pdbx_seq_one_letter_code
_entity_poly.pdbx_strand_id
1 'polypeptide(L)'
;VKYLRKEDFNENLKNKKFNIKITSNILIEKINNQIGYRYKENIDKLNIFYLNSTGFKDYKQKIIFQNLIYQYDIIFIAESWYGSFDKIIKKNSFVATTPYPLFKSGIRHNGGIYCFSNPLLKPYISVLQCTKYSISIKIFDIIIKGIYLPPSLKPYQFKNELINDNSYIPHIILGDFNVDIIKDDPKDKSPILKEYCEKNGLYYQRPILKSAEVGIPKINIISSLVIKNLIDFENFKVKNSNEKQKLIDIADSIVLTLLQDTCEDLLGELNENKKVFEGYSYNSFFKKRMKSVIKLDDDYVEPNELDGNPVDDAYNYYNDFYKLKNNNNNNNNNNINNNILVIGDLDFSEYITVELIKLKISKLPSHKACGLDGIHTVILQEINESKFPEVLFHLFKLCISLGVTPKRWNEGFIFPIPKKEKFNKIQNLRPISITNIFRKIFEILLLTYIYKKLNSIDWKTHLNESARKSLNILDTFKYYKNIWPTYIKLHIFRIYIRPIMEYSACLAFYWMNSKTTDKLKNRNYLGSIDYSEVSNYHKVIQEGLEWIVNHNRMSSSACLLGIPTTMTRLYCLALKLQRHIAKMDVNNPLYLAFNPPGNVKPFTCFSFANKVYRWKELFTVYKYFDPTSTNESYSEQIKKVDKKVKEVKVHEMNKSIMGKLILPSARINLKKNDKIDIREKITSADKCVFIRDRKTRNNAVDWRINCFLFKYKCPICRKEFNRGHINKCDFIHQPPYNRFIKEKDIYLFNKDKEKYENLPKSYNILDSLLNHQNYYTFGKFTGEMIENSEKINENENEN
;
A
#
# COMPACT_ATOMS: atom_id res chain seq x y z
N VAL A 1 -7.63 -30.05 41.96
CA VAL A 1 -6.16 -29.83 41.84
C VAL A 1 -5.79 -29.63 40.37
N LYS A 2 -5.06 -28.57 40.01
CA LYS A 2 -4.54 -28.37 38.64
C LYS A 2 -3.03 -28.63 38.63
N TYR A 3 -2.56 -29.49 37.74
CA TYR A 3 -1.16 -29.94 37.64
C TYR A 3 -0.60 -29.71 36.23
N LEU A 4 0.57 -29.09 36.11
CA LEU A 4 1.28 -28.83 34.84
C LEU A 4 2.67 -29.49 34.86
N ARG A 5 2.93 -30.40 33.91
CA ARG A 5 4.24 -31.07 33.72
C ARG A 5 5.28 -30.15 33.05
N LYS A 6 6.54 -30.58 33.04
CA LYS A 6 7.69 -29.91 32.39
C LYS A 6 7.45 -29.54 30.92
N GLU A 7 6.92 -30.49 30.13
CA GLU A 7 6.57 -30.28 28.73
C GLU A 7 5.31 -29.40 28.66
N ASP A 8 4.28 -29.75 29.41
CA ASP A 8 3.00 -29.04 29.54
C ASP A 8 3.05 -27.61 30.09
N PHE A 9 4.06 -27.17 30.82
CA PHE A 9 4.11 -25.77 31.23
C PHE A 9 4.52 -24.93 30.03
N ASN A 10 5.55 -25.35 29.30
CA ASN A 10 5.93 -24.76 28.02
C ASN A 10 4.90 -25.06 26.91
N GLU A 11 4.19 -26.19 26.98
CA GLU A 11 3.22 -26.68 25.99
C GLU A 11 1.76 -26.35 26.34
N ASN A 12 1.43 -25.84 27.53
CA ASN A 12 0.14 -25.21 27.89
C ASN A 12 0.26 -23.68 27.97
N LEU A 13 1.46 -23.12 28.21
CA LEU A 13 1.83 -21.81 27.65
C LEU A 13 1.65 -21.87 26.12
N LYS A 14 2.10 -22.96 25.48
CA LYS A 14 1.75 -23.30 24.11
C LYS A 14 0.49 -24.19 23.93
N ASN A 15 -0.57 -24.20 24.77
CA ASN A 15 -1.87 -24.98 24.67
C ASN A 15 -3.21 -24.21 24.65
N LYS A 16 -3.36 -23.09 25.35
CA LYS A 16 -4.67 -22.37 25.38
C LYS A 16 -5.93 -23.15 25.81
N LYS A 17 -5.87 -24.13 26.72
CA LYS A 17 -7.10 -24.68 27.38
C LYS A 17 -7.10 -24.52 28.91
N PHE A 18 -7.90 -23.58 29.40
CA PHE A 18 -8.52 -23.67 30.73
C PHE A 18 -10.02 -23.42 30.61
N ASN A 19 -10.82 -24.49 30.52
CA ASN A 19 -12.19 -24.53 31.02
C ASN A 19 -12.65 -25.98 31.09
N ILE A 20 -12.79 -26.53 32.30
CA ILE A 20 -13.53 -27.77 32.55
C ILE A 20 -14.29 -27.61 33.87
N LYS A 21 -15.61 -27.81 33.79
CA LYS A 21 -16.61 -27.75 34.87
C LYS A 21 -17.04 -29.20 35.15
N ILE A 22 -17.08 -29.65 36.41
CA ILE A 22 -17.85 -30.84 36.82
C ILE A 22 -18.45 -30.64 38.23
N THR A 23 -19.69 -31.08 38.37
CA THR A 23 -20.58 -31.17 39.53
C THR A 23 -20.47 -32.53 40.24
N SER A 24 -20.53 -32.56 41.57
CA SER A 24 -21.19 -33.62 42.36
C SER A 24 -21.27 -33.20 43.84
N ASN A 25 -22.47 -33.32 44.43
CA ASN A 25 -22.79 -33.06 45.85
C ASN A 25 -22.25 -34.16 46.78
N ILE A 26 -21.98 -33.83 48.07
CA ILE A 26 -22.39 -34.54 49.31
C ILE A 26 -21.74 -33.88 50.58
N LEU A 27 -22.63 -33.50 51.53
CA LEU A 27 -22.57 -33.15 52.98
C LEU A 27 -21.24 -32.91 53.76
N ILE A 28 -21.18 -31.87 54.61
CA ILE A 28 -21.53 -31.85 56.06
C ILE A 28 -21.49 -30.40 56.62
N GLU A 29 -22.53 -30.07 57.38
CA GLU A 29 -22.67 -28.88 58.25
C GLU A 29 -21.73 -28.95 59.46
N LYS A 30 -20.99 -27.85 59.73
CA LYS A 30 -20.64 -27.28 61.06
C LYS A 30 -19.31 -26.52 61.05
N ILE A 31 -19.21 -25.40 60.35
CA ILE A 31 -18.27 -24.32 60.73
C ILE A 31 -18.95 -22.98 60.44
N ASN A 32 -19.96 -22.64 61.25
CA ASN A 32 -20.56 -21.31 61.28
C ASN A 32 -20.05 -20.56 62.51
N ASN A 33 -19.18 -19.57 62.25
CA ASN A 33 -19.06 -18.27 62.91
C ASN A 33 -17.59 -17.88 63.05
N GLN A 34 -17.05 -17.13 62.06
CA GLN A 34 -16.03 -16.06 62.20
C GLN A 34 -15.29 -15.72 60.86
N ILE A 35 -15.97 -15.60 59.72
CA ILE A 35 -15.33 -15.08 58.49
C ILE A 35 -16.26 -14.07 57.78
N GLY A 36 -15.71 -12.91 57.43
CA GLY A 36 -16.40 -11.77 56.83
C GLY A 36 -17.09 -12.04 55.49
N TYR A 37 -18.02 -11.15 55.16
CA TYR A 37 -19.09 -11.21 54.14
C TYR A 37 -18.72 -11.56 52.68
N ARG A 38 -17.46 -11.89 52.36
CA ARG A 38 -17.03 -12.32 51.00
C ARG A 38 -16.87 -13.84 50.82
N TYR A 39 -16.92 -14.62 51.92
CA TYR A 39 -16.74 -16.08 51.90
C TYR A 39 -18.02 -16.87 52.20
N LYS A 40 -19.18 -16.21 52.34
CA LYS A 40 -20.46 -16.86 52.68
C LYS A 40 -21.06 -17.76 51.58
N GLU A 41 -20.58 -17.68 50.34
CA GLU A 41 -21.21 -18.36 49.19
C GLU A 41 -20.29 -19.34 48.43
N ASN A 42 -19.03 -19.57 48.86
CA ASN A 42 -18.07 -20.40 48.09
C ASN A 42 -17.07 -21.19 48.96
N ILE A 43 -17.48 -21.75 50.11
CA ILE A 43 -16.60 -22.62 50.92
C ILE A 43 -16.40 -24.01 50.30
N ASP A 44 -17.19 -24.37 49.29
CA ASP A 44 -17.26 -25.75 48.78
C ASP A 44 -16.06 -26.21 47.91
N LYS A 45 -15.10 -25.33 47.56
CA LYS A 45 -14.04 -25.66 46.58
C LYS A 45 -12.69 -25.00 46.89
N LEU A 46 -11.69 -25.83 47.21
CA LEU A 46 -10.29 -25.41 47.35
C LEU A 46 -9.54 -25.50 46.01
N ASN A 47 -9.07 -24.36 45.50
CA ASN A 47 -8.37 -24.25 44.23
C ASN A 47 -6.84 -24.31 44.40
N ILE A 48 -6.28 -25.51 44.18
CA ILE A 48 -4.85 -25.77 44.30
C ILE A 48 -4.17 -25.76 42.93
N PHE A 49 -3.08 -24.98 42.81
CA PHE A 49 -2.23 -24.92 41.62
C PHE A 49 -0.85 -25.52 41.93
N TYR A 50 -0.39 -26.45 41.09
CA TYR A 50 0.96 -27.00 41.17
C TYR A 50 1.71 -26.75 39.88
N LEU A 51 2.93 -26.25 40.00
CA LEU A 51 3.80 -25.91 38.88
C LEU A 51 5.22 -26.44 39.10
N ASN A 52 5.70 -27.29 38.19
CA ASN A 52 7.13 -27.52 38.03
C ASN A 52 7.74 -26.35 37.23
N SER A 53 8.54 -25.51 37.89
CA SER A 53 8.94 -24.21 37.36
C SER A 53 10.25 -24.18 36.60
N THR A 54 11.12 -25.18 36.67
CA THR A 54 12.48 -25.16 36.05
C THR A 54 13.23 -23.83 36.31
N GLY A 55 13.32 -23.45 37.58
CA GLY A 55 13.91 -22.22 38.08
C GLY A 55 12.90 -21.08 38.25
N PHE A 56 12.85 -20.48 39.43
CA PHE A 56 11.87 -19.45 39.81
C PHE A 56 12.43 -18.02 39.73
N LYS A 57 12.75 -17.57 38.51
CA LYS A 57 13.31 -16.23 38.22
C LYS A 57 12.29 -15.09 38.40
N ASP A 58 12.76 -13.85 38.48
CA ASP A 58 11.97 -12.66 38.84
C ASP A 58 10.71 -12.43 37.97
N TYR A 59 10.71 -12.78 36.69
CA TYR A 59 9.51 -12.65 35.83
C TYR A 59 8.41 -13.67 36.18
N LYS A 60 8.78 -14.94 36.48
CA LYS A 60 7.83 -15.96 36.96
C LYS A 60 7.26 -15.55 38.32
N GLN A 61 8.09 -14.95 39.16
CA GLN A 61 7.65 -14.36 40.42
C GLN A 61 6.61 -13.26 40.19
N LYS A 62 6.85 -12.29 39.28
CA LYS A 62 5.88 -11.23 38.96
C LYS A 62 4.53 -11.81 38.54
N ILE A 63 4.51 -12.78 37.63
CA ILE A 63 3.26 -13.42 37.17
C ILE A 63 2.51 -14.08 38.34
N ILE A 64 3.22 -14.85 39.17
CA ILE A 64 2.60 -15.54 40.31
C ILE A 64 2.03 -14.52 41.29
N PHE A 65 2.81 -13.53 41.71
CA PHE A 65 2.42 -12.61 42.78
C PHE A 65 1.50 -11.47 42.34
N GLN A 66 1.46 -11.11 41.05
CA GLN A 66 0.58 -10.05 40.55
C GLN A 66 -0.75 -10.61 40.02
N ASN A 67 -0.76 -11.83 39.47
CA ASN A 67 -1.93 -12.37 38.77
C ASN A 67 -2.52 -13.62 39.43
N LEU A 68 -1.68 -14.60 39.75
CA LEU A 68 -2.18 -15.94 40.13
C LEU A 68 -2.43 -16.11 41.64
N ILE A 69 -1.76 -15.34 42.49
CA ILE A 69 -1.83 -15.50 43.96
C ILE A 69 -3.22 -15.17 44.54
N TYR A 70 -4.02 -14.38 43.83
CA TYR A 70 -5.41 -14.08 44.20
C TYR A 70 -6.44 -14.96 43.48
N GLN A 71 -6.00 -15.74 42.48
CA GLN A 71 -6.86 -16.64 41.71
C GLN A 71 -6.87 -18.06 42.27
N TYR A 72 -5.80 -18.47 42.94
CA TYR A 72 -5.65 -19.78 43.57
C TYR A 72 -5.51 -19.64 45.07
N ASP A 73 -6.05 -20.61 45.79
CA ASP A 73 -6.03 -20.65 47.25
C ASP A 73 -4.66 -21.09 47.76
N ILE A 74 -4.08 -22.09 47.10
CA ILE A 74 -2.77 -22.67 47.42
C ILE A 74 -1.98 -22.89 46.12
N ILE A 75 -0.70 -22.52 46.13
CA ILE A 75 0.22 -22.64 45.00
C ILE A 75 1.49 -23.37 45.44
N PHE A 76 1.80 -24.49 44.79
CA PHE A 76 3.07 -25.20 44.91
C PHE A 76 3.96 -24.95 43.69
N ILE A 77 5.22 -24.55 43.91
CA ILE A 77 6.21 -24.29 42.88
C ILE A 77 7.40 -25.22 43.08
N ALA A 78 7.53 -26.26 42.26
CA ALA A 78 8.65 -27.19 42.25
C ALA A 78 9.77 -26.79 41.29
N GLU A 79 10.93 -27.45 41.40
CA GLU A 79 12.18 -27.09 40.72
C GLU A 79 12.53 -25.59 40.80
N SER A 80 12.33 -24.98 41.97
CA SER A 80 12.48 -23.53 42.09
C SER A 80 13.94 -23.05 42.02
N TRP A 81 14.90 -23.95 42.29
CA TRP A 81 16.33 -23.68 42.48
C TRP A 81 16.61 -22.56 43.50
N TYR A 82 15.62 -22.26 44.34
CA TYR A 82 15.65 -21.18 45.33
C TYR A 82 16.04 -19.80 44.79
N GLY A 83 15.72 -19.49 43.53
CA GLY A 83 15.99 -18.17 42.94
C GLY A 83 15.38 -17.04 43.77
N SER A 84 16.17 -16.02 44.11
CA SER A 84 15.74 -14.86 44.93
C SER A 84 15.16 -15.23 46.31
N PHE A 85 15.66 -16.31 46.94
CA PHE A 85 15.18 -16.87 48.23
C PHE A 85 14.82 -15.82 49.30
N ASP A 86 15.76 -14.94 49.65
CA ASP A 86 15.59 -13.94 50.71
C ASP A 86 14.45 -12.96 50.45
N LYS A 87 14.14 -12.69 49.18
CA LYS A 87 13.01 -11.82 48.79
C LYS A 87 11.68 -12.55 48.84
N ILE A 88 11.69 -13.85 48.54
CA ILE A 88 10.49 -14.68 48.44
C ILE A 88 9.93 -15.00 49.82
N ILE A 89 10.78 -15.43 50.75
CA ILE A 89 10.34 -15.83 52.10
C ILE A 89 9.74 -14.67 52.90
N LYS A 90 10.08 -13.42 52.53
CA LYS A 90 9.53 -12.20 53.13
C LYS A 90 8.14 -11.82 52.61
N LYS A 91 7.60 -12.51 51.59
CA LYS A 91 6.28 -12.18 51.03
C LYS A 91 5.16 -12.62 51.95
N ASN A 92 4.10 -11.81 52.04
CA ASN A 92 2.95 -12.10 52.88
C ASN A 92 2.26 -13.44 52.51
N SER A 93 2.27 -13.81 51.23
CA SER A 93 1.69 -15.06 50.72
C SER A 93 2.55 -16.31 50.93
N PHE A 94 3.77 -16.20 51.44
CA PHE A 94 4.66 -17.35 51.66
C PHE A 94 4.16 -18.24 52.81
N VAL A 95 4.10 -19.55 52.59
CA VAL A 95 3.67 -20.55 53.60
C VAL A 95 4.85 -21.40 54.06
N ALA A 96 5.50 -22.11 53.13
CA ALA A 96 6.57 -23.04 53.47
C ALA A 96 7.51 -23.28 52.27
N THR A 97 8.67 -23.86 52.53
CA THR A 97 9.59 -24.34 51.50
C THR A 97 10.32 -25.59 51.99
N THR A 98 10.72 -26.46 51.07
CA THR A 98 11.63 -27.56 51.40
C THR A 98 12.96 -27.02 51.94
N PRO A 99 13.64 -27.70 52.87
CA PRO A 99 14.86 -27.20 53.51
C PRO A 99 15.88 -26.67 52.50
N TYR A 100 16.35 -25.45 52.73
CA TYR A 100 17.37 -24.84 51.89
C TYR A 100 18.68 -25.66 52.02
N PRO A 101 19.29 -26.10 50.90
CA PRO A 101 20.47 -26.96 50.97
C PRO A 101 21.68 -26.19 51.51
N LEU A 102 22.44 -26.83 52.40
CA LEU A 102 23.71 -26.30 52.93
C LEU A 102 24.87 -26.60 51.95
N PHE A 103 25.51 -25.56 51.39
CA PHE A 103 26.92 -25.42 50.93
C PHE A 103 27.39 -25.38 49.45
N LYS A 104 28.50 -24.61 49.32
CA LYS A 104 29.61 -24.43 48.35
C LYS A 104 29.34 -23.75 46.99
N SER A 105 30.07 -22.65 46.79
CA SER A 105 30.10 -21.81 45.58
C SER A 105 30.47 -22.61 44.32
N GLY A 106 29.66 -22.48 43.27
CA GLY A 106 29.99 -22.94 41.91
C GLY A 106 29.22 -24.15 41.38
N ILE A 107 28.30 -24.76 42.14
CA ILE A 107 27.48 -25.89 41.67
C ILE A 107 26.02 -25.43 41.51
N ARG A 108 25.37 -25.80 40.39
CA ARG A 108 23.93 -25.55 40.16
C ARG A 108 23.10 -26.11 41.33
N HIS A 109 22.20 -25.31 41.88
CA HIS A 109 21.26 -25.74 42.92
C HIS A 109 20.32 -26.83 42.38
N ASN A 110 20.23 -27.98 43.05
CA ASN A 110 19.36 -29.09 42.67
C ASN A 110 18.02 -29.01 43.43
N GLY A 111 16.91 -28.86 42.69
CA GLY A 111 15.55 -29.02 43.22
C GLY A 111 15.06 -27.89 44.15
N GLY A 112 13.91 -28.12 44.79
CA GLY A 112 13.27 -27.22 45.75
C GLY A 112 11.79 -26.97 45.47
N ILE A 113 10.96 -26.94 46.52
CA ILE A 113 9.53 -26.62 46.43
C ILE A 113 9.24 -25.37 47.28
N TYR A 114 8.45 -24.44 46.75
CA TYR A 114 7.79 -23.38 47.52
C TYR A 114 6.29 -23.65 47.61
N CYS A 115 5.72 -23.35 48.77
CA CYS A 115 4.28 -23.29 48.99
C CYS A 115 3.89 -21.84 49.29
N PHE A 116 2.95 -21.31 48.52
CA PHE A 116 2.31 -20.02 48.74
C PHE A 116 0.81 -20.22 48.93
N SER A 117 0.17 -19.30 49.63
CA SER A 117 -1.28 -19.22 49.71
C SER A 117 -1.77 -17.83 49.39
N ASN A 118 -3.04 -17.74 49.06
CA ASN A 118 -3.76 -16.47 49.14
C ASN A 118 -3.56 -15.91 50.57
N PRO A 119 -3.15 -14.62 50.72
CA PRO A 119 -2.92 -14.02 52.03
C PRO A 119 -4.12 -14.11 52.99
N LEU A 120 -5.34 -14.17 52.46
CA LEU A 120 -6.57 -14.29 53.26
C LEU A 120 -6.75 -15.69 53.86
N LEU A 121 -6.19 -16.73 53.23
CA LEU A 121 -6.30 -18.12 53.68
C LEU A 121 -5.09 -18.58 54.51
N LYS A 122 -3.97 -17.85 54.42
CA LYS A 122 -2.74 -18.17 55.14
C LYS A 122 -2.93 -18.44 56.65
N PRO A 123 -3.75 -17.67 57.41
CA PRO A 123 -3.93 -17.91 58.84
C PRO A 123 -4.55 -19.28 59.18
N TYR A 124 -5.24 -19.91 58.23
CA TYR A 124 -5.90 -21.21 58.40
C TYR A 124 -5.02 -22.39 57.96
N ILE A 125 -3.77 -22.13 57.57
CA ILE A 125 -2.82 -23.14 57.10
C ILE A 125 -1.77 -23.38 58.18
N SER A 126 -1.63 -24.64 58.59
CA SER A 126 -0.54 -25.13 59.43
C SER A 126 0.39 -26.01 58.61
N VAL A 127 1.70 -25.85 58.79
CA VAL A 127 2.71 -26.69 58.11
C VAL A 127 2.96 -27.90 59.00
N LEU A 128 2.67 -29.10 58.51
CA LEU A 128 2.87 -30.34 59.26
C LEU A 128 4.31 -30.84 59.15
N GLN A 129 4.85 -30.85 57.93
CA GLN A 129 6.18 -31.40 57.67
C GLN A 129 6.77 -30.80 56.39
N CYS A 130 8.08 -30.60 56.36
CA CYS A 130 8.84 -30.26 55.16
C CYS A 130 10.04 -31.18 55.07
N THR A 131 10.07 -32.05 54.06
CA THR A 131 11.24 -32.90 53.78
C THR A 131 12.06 -32.29 52.65
N LYS A 132 13.12 -32.99 52.22
CA LYS A 132 13.88 -32.60 51.02
C LYS A 132 13.03 -32.61 49.73
N TYR A 133 11.97 -33.40 49.68
CA TYR A 133 11.20 -33.66 48.47
C TYR A 133 9.70 -33.34 48.59
N SER A 134 9.22 -32.96 49.78
CA SER A 134 7.81 -32.71 49.99
C SER A 134 7.52 -31.61 51.02
N ILE A 135 6.35 -30.99 50.88
CA ILE A 135 5.76 -30.06 51.83
C ILE A 135 4.35 -30.54 52.15
N SER A 136 4.10 -30.84 53.42
CA SER A 136 2.79 -31.22 53.94
C SER A 136 2.20 -30.07 54.74
N ILE A 137 0.98 -29.66 54.36
CA ILE A 137 0.21 -28.62 55.04
C ILE A 137 -1.17 -29.16 55.44
N LYS A 138 -1.71 -28.65 56.54
CA LYS A 138 -3.10 -28.85 56.95
C LYS A 138 -3.83 -27.51 56.85
N ILE A 139 -4.88 -27.48 56.06
CA ILE A 139 -5.81 -26.35 55.94
C ILE A 139 -7.19 -26.83 56.34
N PHE A 140 -7.77 -26.20 57.37
CA PHE A 140 -8.95 -26.75 58.06
C PHE A 140 -8.70 -28.22 58.46
N ASP A 141 -9.52 -29.16 58.01
CA ASP A 141 -9.35 -30.60 58.24
C ASP A 141 -8.72 -31.37 57.08
N ILE A 142 -8.30 -30.67 56.03
CA ILE A 142 -7.72 -31.28 54.82
C ILE A 142 -6.19 -31.23 54.89
N ILE A 143 -5.56 -32.39 54.76
CA ILE A 143 -4.10 -32.53 54.69
C ILE A 143 -3.66 -32.66 53.24
N ILE A 144 -2.78 -31.76 52.79
CA ILE A 144 -2.29 -31.68 51.42
C ILE A 144 -0.77 -31.84 51.43
N LYS A 145 -0.27 -32.82 50.67
CA LYS A 145 1.17 -33.09 50.49
C LYS A 145 1.58 -32.77 49.06
N GLY A 146 2.35 -31.69 48.90
CA GLY A 146 2.95 -31.28 47.64
C GLY A 146 4.34 -31.88 47.49
N ILE A 147 4.60 -32.63 46.41
CA ILE A 147 5.85 -33.40 46.25
C ILE A 147 6.62 -33.05 44.98
N TYR A 148 7.93 -33.29 44.99
CA TYR A 148 8.79 -33.31 43.80
C TYR A 148 9.88 -34.36 44.00
N LEU A 149 9.70 -35.54 43.41
CA LEU A 149 10.61 -36.67 43.52
C LEU A 149 11.50 -36.73 42.28
N PRO A 150 12.83 -36.53 42.38
CA PRO A 150 13.68 -36.51 41.19
C PRO A 150 13.76 -37.91 40.53
N PRO A 151 13.95 -37.99 39.20
CA PRO A 151 14.02 -39.27 38.50
C PRO A 151 15.17 -40.16 39.01
N SER A 152 16.28 -39.55 39.45
CA SER A 152 17.46 -40.23 40.00
C SER A 152 17.27 -40.82 41.41
N LEU A 153 16.10 -40.65 42.05
CA LEU A 153 15.85 -41.15 43.41
C LEU A 153 15.83 -42.69 43.42
N LYS A 154 16.55 -43.35 44.33
CA LYS A 154 16.56 -44.83 44.40
C LYS A 154 15.24 -45.38 44.97
N PRO A 155 14.80 -46.61 44.63
CA PRO A 155 13.52 -47.18 45.08
C PRO A 155 13.29 -47.17 46.61
N TYR A 156 14.31 -47.48 47.41
CA TYR A 156 14.18 -47.43 48.87
C TYR A 156 13.99 -46.00 49.40
N GLN A 157 14.61 -44.99 48.75
CA GLN A 157 14.45 -43.58 49.11
C GLN A 157 13.07 -43.07 48.70
N PHE A 158 12.57 -43.53 47.55
CA PHE A 158 11.21 -43.29 47.07
C PHE A 158 10.17 -43.87 48.04
N LYS A 159 10.36 -45.13 48.46
CA LYS A 159 9.52 -45.78 49.47
C LYS A 159 9.54 -45.03 50.80
N ASN A 160 10.72 -44.65 51.30
CA ASN A 160 10.83 -43.90 52.55
C ASN A 160 10.17 -42.52 52.48
N GLU A 161 10.26 -41.79 51.37
CA GLU A 161 9.61 -40.48 51.25
C GLU A 161 8.07 -40.56 51.23
N LEU A 162 7.53 -41.65 50.69
CA LEU A 162 6.09 -41.95 50.72
C LEU A 162 5.63 -42.45 52.10
N ILE A 163 6.42 -43.33 52.75
CA ILE A 163 6.06 -44.07 53.97
C ILE A 163 6.51 -43.37 55.26
N ASN A 164 7.40 -42.37 55.21
CA ASN A 164 7.94 -41.69 56.41
C ASN A 164 6.88 -41.04 57.31
N ASP A 165 5.63 -40.95 56.89
CA ASP A 165 4.53 -40.38 57.67
C ASP A 165 3.74 -41.47 58.41
N ASN A 166 4.27 -41.98 59.52
CA ASN A 166 3.45 -42.71 60.51
C ASN A 166 2.58 -41.77 61.37
N SER A 167 2.70 -40.45 61.18
CA SER A 167 2.02 -39.42 61.99
C SER A 167 0.68 -38.94 61.44
N TYR A 168 0.45 -39.05 60.13
CA TYR A 168 -0.81 -38.64 59.48
C TYR A 168 -0.90 -39.20 58.06
N ILE A 169 -2.13 -39.38 57.55
CA ILE A 169 -2.37 -39.78 56.16
C ILE A 169 -2.82 -38.53 55.38
N PRO A 170 -2.13 -38.13 54.30
CA PRO A 170 -2.56 -36.99 53.50
C PRO A 170 -3.85 -37.31 52.75
N HIS A 171 -4.80 -36.37 52.77
CA HIS A 171 -6.05 -36.48 52.00
C HIS A 171 -5.81 -36.26 50.51
N ILE A 172 -4.81 -35.43 50.18
CA ILE A 172 -4.43 -35.13 48.79
C ILE A 172 -2.90 -35.17 48.70
N ILE A 173 -2.39 -35.96 47.76
CA ILE A 173 -0.98 -35.91 47.35
C ILE A 173 -0.93 -35.45 45.90
N LEU A 174 -0.12 -34.43 45.63
CA LEU A 174 -0.01 -33.86 44.29
C LEU A 174 1.41 -33.41 43.99
N GLY A 175 1.83 -33.60 42.75
CA GLY A 175 3.14 -33.15 42.30
C GLY A 175 3.80 -34.10 41.32
N ASP A 176 5.09 -33.90 41.13
CA ASP A 176 5.87 -34.68 40.19
C ASP A 176 6.48 -35.90 40.89
N PHE A 177 5.85 -37.06 40.68
CA PHE A 177 6.33 -38.32 41.22
C PHE A 177 7.51 -38.89 40.41
N ASN A 178 7.71 -38.44 39.15
CA ASN A 178 8.57 -39.11 38.16
C ASN A 178 8.31 -40.63 38.06
N VAL A 179 7.04 -41.01 38.16
CA VAL A 179 6.52 -42.38 38.02
C VAL A 179 5.19 -42.35 37.28
N ASP A 180 5.06 -43.17 36.24
CA ASP A 180 3.84 -43.45 35.49
C ASP A 180 3.30 -44.84 35.87
N ILE A 181 2.29 -44.84 36.73
CA ILE A 181 1.60 -46.03 37.25
C ILE A 181 0.96 -46.86 36.11
N ILE A 182 0.53 -46.21 35.02
CA ILE A 182 -0.17 -46.85 33.89
C ILE A 182 0.83 -47.55 32.99
N LYS A 183 1.96 -46.90 32.70
CA LYS A 183 3.04 -47.47 31.88
C LYS A 183 3.99 -48.37 32.68
N ASP A 184 3.83 -48.38 34.00
CA ASP A 184 4.70 -49.07 34.95
C ASP A 184 6.16 -48.62 34.82
N ASP A 185 6.39 -47.30 34.73
CA ASP A 185 7.69 -46.69 34.45
C ASP A 185 8.03 -45.57 35.45
N PRO A 186 9.17 -45.59 36.14
CA PRO A 186 10.17 -46.66 36.14
C PRO A 186 9.65 -47.89 36.89
N LYS A 187 9.95 -49.09 36.35
CA LYS A 187 9.40 -50.40 36.78
C LYS A 187 9.64 -50.73 38.25
N ASP A 188 10.69 -50.17 38.83
CA ASP A 188 11.10 -50.38 40.22
C ASP A 188 10.36 -49.48 41.23
N LYS A 189 9.75 -48.37 40.78
CA LYS A 189 9.02 -47.42 41.66
C LYS A 189 7.50 -47.50 41.47
N SER A 190 7.03 -47.86 40.29
CA SER A 190 5.59 -47.97 39.98
C SER A 190 4.84 -48.92 40.92
N PRO A 191 5.37 -50.12 41.27
CA PRO A 191 4.73 -51.01 42.24
C PRO A 191 4.65 -50.40 43.64
N ILE A 192 5.69 -49.67 44.07
CA ILE A 192 5.76 -49.04 45.40
C ILE A 192 4.65 -47.98 45.54
N LEU A 193 4.43 -47.18 44.48
CA LEU A 193 3.38 -46.16 44.49
C LEU A 193 1.98 -46.78 44.44
N LYS A 194 1.78 -47.86 43.69
CA LYS A 194 0.52 -48.64 43.66
C LYS A 194 0.18 -49.18 45.06
N GLU A 195 1.13 -49.89 45.68
CA GLU A 195 0.98 -50.44 47.04
C GLU A 195 0.63 -49.34 48.06
N TYR A 196 1.31 -48.19 47.98
CA TYR A 196 1.03 -47.06 48.87
C TYR A 196 -0.37 -46.47 48.65
N CYS A 197 -0.81 -46.31 47.40
CA CYS A 197 -2.14 -45.81 47.08
C CYS A 197 -3.24 -46.76 47.56
N GLU A 198 -3.09 -48.06 47.32
CA GLU A 198 -4.04 -49.09 47.76
C GLU A 198 -4.15 -49.15 49.29
N LYS A 199 -3.00 -49.16 49.99
CA LYS A 199 -2.95 -49.21 51.46
C LYS A 199 -3.65 -48.02 52.12
N ASN A 200 -3.61 -46.84 51.50
CA ASN A 200 -4.16 -45.59 52.07
C ASN A 200 -5.49 -45.16 51.43
N GLY A 201 -6.10 -46.00 50.59
CA GLY A 201 -7.36 -45.66 49.90
C GLY A 201 -7.27 -44.45 48.97
N LEU A 202 -6.09 -44.16 48.42
CA LEU A 202 -5.86 -43.03 47.52
C LEU A 202 -6.12 -43.41 46.07
N TYR A 203 -6.99 -42.66 45.41
CA TYR A 203 -7.26 -42.83 43.98
C TYR A 203 -6.31 -41.97 43.15
N TYR A 204 -5.53 -42.59 42.28
CA TYR A 204 -4.68 -41.86 41.36
C TYR A 204 -5.53 -41.22 40.24
N GLN A 205 -5.23 -39.97 39.90
CA GLN A 205 -5.86 -39.27 38.78
C GLN A 205 -4.80 -38.78 37.80
N ARG A 206 -4.98 -39.08 36.50
CA ARG A 206 -4.15 -38.53 35.44
C ARG A 206 -4.72 -37.16 35.00
N PRO A 207 -3.90 -36.11 34.80
CA PRO A 207 -4.38 -34.88 34.21
C PRO A 207 -4.95 -35.15 32.81
N ILE A 208 -6.16 -34.66 32.53
CA ILE A 208 -6.79 -34.78 31.21
C ILE A 208 -6.09 -33.81 30.25
N LEU A 209 -5.30 -34.33 29.31
CA LEU A 209 -4.69 -33.56 28.23
C LEU A 209 -5.69 -33.39 27.08
N LYS A 210 -6.22 -32.18 26.88
CA LYS A 210 -6.98 -31.82 25.66
C LYS A 210 -6.05 -31.08 24.70
N SER A 211 -5.75 -31.67 23.54
CA SER A 211 -5.08 -31.02 22.40
C SER A 211 -5.79 -29.71 22.02
N ALA A 212 -5.10 -28.58 21.90
CA ALA A 212 -5.77 -27.29 21.74
C ALA A 212 -4.94 -26.22 21.05
N GLU A 213 -5.49 -25.68 19.97
CA GLU A 213 -5.37 -24.30 19.53
C GLU A 213 -4.77 -23.32 20.57
N VAL A 214 -3.55 -22.93 20.30
CA VAL A 214 -2.71 -22.30 21.29
C VAL A 214 -2.58 -20.85 20.98
N GLY A 215 -2.09 -20.41 19.82
CA GLY A 215 -1.66 -19.02 19.66
C GLY A 215 -2.74 -18.00 20.00
N ILE A 216 -4.02 -18.37 19.86
CA ILE A 216 -5.18 -17.49 19.92
C ILE A 216 -5.85 -17.35 21.32
N PRO A 217 -6.03 -18.38 22.17
CA PRO A 217 -6.78 -18.18 23.44
C PRO A 217 -6.15 -17.28 24.56
N LYS A 218 -4.84 -17.32 24.87
CA LYS A 218 -4.09 -16.43 25.82
C LYS A 218 -4.01 -15.01 25.31
N ILE A 219 -3.70 -14.80 24.03
CA ILE A 219 -3.78 -13.46 23.45
C ILE A 219 -5.22 -12.99 23.59
N ASN A 220 -6.25 -13.82 23.39
CA ASN A 220 -7.63 -13.41 23.67
C ASN A 220 -7.89 -13.03 25.14
N ILE A 221 -7.37 -13.79 26.11
CA ILE A 221 -7.54 -13.51 27.55
C ILE A 221 -6.79 -12.24 27.96
N ILE A 222 -5.52 -12.12 27.61
CA ILE A 222 -4.70 -10.95 27.95
C ILE A 222 -5.17 -9.73 27.17
N SER A 223 -5.51 -9.87 25.89
CA SER A 223 -6.20 -8.84 25.10
C SER A 223 -7.45 -8.37 25.81
N SER A 224 -8.28 -9.25 26.39
CA SER A 224 -9.49 -8.82 27.11
C SER A 224 -9.18 -7.98 28.36
N LEU A 225 -8.07 -8.26 29.07
CA LEU A 225 -7.59 -7.44 30.19
C LEU A 225 -7.03 -6.10 29.70
N VAL A 226 -6.26 -6.10 28.61
CA VAL A 226 -5.72 -4.90 27.99
C VAL A 226 -6.83 -4.01 27.46
N ILE A 227 -7.83 -4.59 26.77
CA ILE A 227 -9.03 -3.90 26.30
C ILE A 227 -9.73 -3.21 27.47
N LYS A 228 -9.93 -3.91 28.60
CA LYS A 228 -10.52 -3.29 29.79
C LYS A 228 -9.72 -2.07 30.25
N ASN A 229 -8.39 -2.19 30.35
CA ASN A 229 -7.52 -1.08 30.74
C ASN A 229 -7.56 0.08 29.73
N LEU A 230 -7.61 -0.19 28.43
CA LEU A 230 -7.71 0.82 27.38
C LEU A 230 -9.06 1.53 27.39
N ILE A 231 -10.15 0.81 27.64
CA ILE A 231 -11.49 1.40 27.85
C ILE A 231 -11.49 2.27 29.10
N ASP A 232 -10.88 1.81 30.19
CA ASP A 232 -10.74 2.62 31.41
C ASP A 232 -9.96 3.92 31.11
N PHE A 233 -8.92 3.85 30.27
CA PHE A 233 -8.17 5.02 29.78
C PHE A 233 -9.01 6.00 28.95
N GLU A 234 -9.93 5.51 28.11
CA GLU A 234 -10.87 6.37 27.37
C GLU A 234 -11.78 7.19 28.31
N ASN A 235 -12.07 6.67 29.52
CA ASN A 235 -12.91 7.33 30.51
C ASN A 235 -12.18 8.39 31.36
N PHE A 236 -10.85 8.48 31.28
CA PHE A 236 -10.09 9.52 32.01
C PHE A 236 -10.25 10.88 31.33
N LYS A 237 -10.78 11.87 32.07
CA LYS A 237 -10.84 13.27 31.62
C LYS A 237 -9.47 13.94 31.75
N VAL A 238 -8.64 13.82 30.71
CA VAL A 238 -7.29 14.43 30.68
C VAL A 238 -7.31 15.76 29.91
N LYS A 239 -6.91 16.86 30.58
CA LYS A 239 -6.94 18.21 29.98
C LYS A 239 -5.60 18.66 29.39
N ASN A 240 -4.47 18.22 29.95
CA ASN A 240 -3.13 18.68 29.54
C ASN A 240 -2.52 17.81 28.43
N SER A 241 -1.88 18.43 27.43
CA SER A 241 -1.22 17.73 26.31
C SER A 241 -0.14 16.74 26.76
N ASN A 242 0.65 17.09 27.77
CA ASN A 242 1.69 16.20 28.32
C ASN A 242 1.11 14.94 28.98
N GLU A 243 -0.04 15.05 29.63
CA GLU A 243 -0.71 13.91 30.25
C GLU A 243 -1.36 13.00 29.21
N LYS A 244 -1.96 13.59 28.16
CA LYS A 244 -2.46 12.85 27.00
C LYS A 244 -1.37 12.02 26.34
N GLN A 245 -0.18 12.62 26.15
CA GLN A 245 0.97 11.93 25.57
C GLN A 245 1.46 10.79 26.48
N LYS A 246 1.58 11.01 27.80
CA LYS A 246 1.97 9.95 28.75
C LYS A 246 1.00 8.77 28.72
N LEU A 247 -0.30 9.05 28.71
CA LEU A 247 -1.34 8.02 28.71
C LEU A 247 -1.31 7.19 27.43
N ILE A 248 -1.16 7.82 26.25
CA ILE A 248 -1.06 7.08 24.98
C ILE A 248 0.24 6.28 24.86
N ASP A 249 1.35 6.80 25.39
CA ASP A 249 2.64 6.08 25.41
C ASP A 249 2.57 4.84 26.33
N ILE A 250 1.90 4.93 27.48
CA ILE A 250 1.63 3.78 28.37
C ILE A 250 0.74 2.75 27.66
N ALA A 251 -0.33 3.20 27.02
CA ALA A 251 -1.24 2.33 26.26
C ALA A 251 -0.49 1.58 25.15
N ASP A 252 0.30 2.26 24.32
CA ASP A 252 1.12 1.64 23.27
C ASP A 252 2.15 0.67 23.85
N SER A 253 2.79 1.01 24.98
CA SER A 253 3.72 0.11 25.66
C SER A 253 3.05 -1.17 26.11
N ILE A 254 1.83 -1.10 26.66
CA ILE A 254 1.06 -2.28 27.07
C ILE A 254 0.74 -3.16 25.86
N VAL A 255 0.31 -2.56 24.74
CA VAL A 255 0.00 -3.28 23.50
C VAL A 255 1.27 -3.90 22.88
N LEU A 256 2.39 -3.18 22.91
CA LEU A 256 3.67 -3.67 22.44
C LEU A 256 4.17 -4.85 23.27
N THR A 257 4.11 -4.77 24.60
CA THR A 257 4.47 -5.88 25.48
C THR A 257 3.59 -7.09 25.24
N LEU A 258 2.26 -6.91 25.11
CA LEU A 258 1.36 -8.00 24.72
C LEU A 258 1.81 -8.69 23.43
N LEU A 259 2.18 -7.90 22.41
CA LEU A 259 2.62 -8.46 21.14
C LEU A 259 3.98 -9.14 21.24
N GLN A 260 4.95 -8.56 21.96
CA GLN A 260 6.26 -9.16 22.19
C GLN A 260 6.15 -10.48 22.96
N ASP A 261 5.35 -10.52 24.03
CA ASP A 261 5.05 -11.74 24.78
C ASP A 261 4.39 -12.80 23.88
N THR A 262 3.49 -12.37 22.99
CA THR A 262 2.87 -13.25 21.99
C THR A 262 3.91 -13.78 20.99
N CYS A 263 4.86 -12.95 20.55
CA CYS A 263 5.95 -13.37 19.66
C CYS A 263 6.85 -14.39 20.34
N GLU A 264 7.23 -14.15 21.60
CA GLU A 264 8.02 -15.08 22.41
C GLU A 264 7.29 -16.40 22.64
N ASP A 265 5.96 -16.38 22.85
CA ASP A 265 5.13 -17.58 22.97
C ASP A 265 5.04 -18.37 21.65
N LEU A 266 4.90 -17.67 20.52
CA LEU A 266 4.78 -18.29 19.19
C LEU A 266 6.11 -18.84 18.66
N LEU A 267 7.22 -18.20 19.00
CA LEU A 267 8.53 -18.45 18.39
C LEU A 267 9.52 -19.13 19.37
N GLY A 268 9.38 -18.98 20.68
CA GLY A 268 10.33 -19.45 21.72
C GLY A 268 11.32 -18.38 22.19
N GLU A 269 12.19 -18.67 23.19
CA GLU A 269 13.17 -17.71 23.77
C GLU A 269 13.95 -16.98 22.66
N LEU A 270 13.86 -15.64 22.64
CA LEU A 270 14.47 -14.77 21.64
C LEU A 270 16.01 -14.84 21.58
N ASN A 271 16.69 -15.55 22.48
CA ASN A 271 18.15 -15.66 22.44
C ASN A 271 18.66 -16.71 21.43
N GLU A 272 17.94 -17.82 21.23
CA GLU A 272 18.25 -18.75 20.13
C GLU A 272 17.61 -18.29 18.82
N ASN A 273 16.45 -17.64 18.92
CA ASN A 273 15.80 -17.00 17.79
C ASN A 273 16.42 -15.68 17.37
N LYS A 274 17.31 -15.05 18.15
CA LYS A 274 18.15 -13.97 17.63
C LYS A 274 19.01 -14.48 16.49
N LYS A 275 19.48 -15.73 16.50
CA LYS A 275 20.18 -16.33 15.36
C LYS A 275 19.26 -16.72 14.20
N VAL A 276 18.01 -17.09 14.47
CA VAL A 276 17.01 -17.41 13.42
C VAL A 276 16.39 -16.14 12.82
N PHE A 277 16.17 -15.09 13.59
CA PHE A 277 15.71 -13.77 13.14
C PHE A 277 16.86 -12.88 12.66
N GLU A 278 18.11 -13.05 13.09
CA GLU A 278 19.30 -12.54 12.40
C GLU A 278 19.65 -13.39 11.15
N GLY A 279 19.19 -14.65 11.10
CA GLY A 279 19.37 -15.57 9.98
C GLY A 279 18.33 -15.43 8.86
N TYR A 280 17.08 -15.12 9.22
CA TYR A 280 16.00 -14.68 8.33
C TYR A 280 15.94 -13.15 8.20
N SER A 281 16.71 -12.41 9.01
CA SER A 281 17.05 -11.03 8.73
C SER A 281 17.71 -11.01 7.37
N TYR A 282 17.17 -10.17 6.51
CA TYR A 282 17.86 -9.35 5.52
C TYR A 282 19.28 -9.82 5.16
N ASN A 283 20.21 -9.89 6.11
CA ASN A 283 21.56 -10.42 5.94
C ASN A 283 21.73 -11.71 5.11
N SER A 284 20.94 -12.79 5.16
CA SER A 284 21.31 -14.00 4.40
C SER A 284 20.91 -13.93 2.91
N PHE A 285 19.67 -13.55 2.60
CA PHE A 285 19.17 -13.37 1.23
C PHE A 285 19.70 -12.08 0.60
N PHE A 286 19.86 -11.01 1.38
CA PHE A 286 20.49 -9.77 0.95
C PHE A 286 22.00 -9.90 0.90
N LYS A 287 22.72 -10.63 1.77
CA LYS A 287 24.15 -10.96 1.51
C LYS A 287 24.31 -11.94 0.37
N LYS A 288 23.36 -12.84 0.07
CA LYS A 288 23.44 -13.66 -1.16
C LYS A 288 23.23 -12.80 -2.41
N ARG A 289 22.25 -11.89 -2.38
CA ARG A 289 21.93 -10.99 -3.50
C ARG A 289 22.98 -9.88 -3.66
N MET A 290 23.47 -9.31 -2.56
CA MET A 290 24.67 -8.47 -2.50
C MET A 290 25.89 -9.26 -2.93
N LYS A 291 26.21 -10.47 -2.45
CA LYS A 291 27.35 -11.25 -2.98
C LYS A 291 27.21 -11.62 -4.46
N SER A 292 26.00 -11.64 -5.02
CA SER A 292 25.78 -11.80 -6.46
C SER A 292 25.81 -10.49 -7.26
N VAL A 293 25.73 -9.33 -6.59
CA VAL A 293 25.72 -7.97 -7.17
C VAL A 293 27.05 -7.25 -6.92
N ILE A 294 27.59 -7.33 -5.70
CA ILE A 294 28.95 -7.05 -5.25
C ILE A 294 29.89 -8.09 -5.88
N LYS A 295 30.34 -7.75 -7.08
CA LYS A 295 31.62 -8.22 -7.62
C LYS A 295 32.70 -7.14 -7.50
N LEU A 296 32.55 -6.16 -6.61
CA LEU A 296 33.42 -4.97 -6.52
C LEU A 296 33.64 -4.57 -5.05
N ASP A 297 34.90 -4.45 -4.64
CA ASP A 297 35.36 -4.09 -3.29
C ASP A 297 35.21 -2.58 -2.96
N ASP A 298 34.39 -1.80 -3.69
CA ASP A 298 34.43 -0.32 -3.71
C ASP A 298 33.16 0.42 -3.23
N ASP A 299 32.17 -0.25 -2.63
CA ASP A 299 30.89 0.40 -2.23
C ASP A 299 31.00 1.11 -0.85
N TYR A 300 31.63 2.28 -0.79
CA TYR A 300 31.61 3.17 0.40
C TYR A 300 31.06 4.57 0.07
N VAL A 301 30.43 5.21 1.07
CA VAL A 301 30.01 6.61 0.95
C VAL A 301 31.19 7.48 1.35
N GLU A 302 31.73 8.24 0.41
CA GLU A 302 32.75 9.23 0.69
C GLU A 302 32.13 10.43 1.41
N PRO A 303 32.86 11.03 2.37
CA PRO A 303 32.46 12.30 2.94
C PRO A 303 32.44 13.39 1.86
N ASN A 304 31.61 14.41 2.05
CA ASN A 304 31.54 15.54 1.12
C ASN A 304 32.83 16.38 1.16
N GLU A 305 33.46 16.45 2.33
CA GLU A 305 34.73 17.13 2.57
C GLU A 305 35.86 16.12 2.83
N LEU A 306 37.12 16.50 2.53
CA LEU A 306 38.29 15.62 2.66
C LEU A 306 38.52 15.13 4.11
N ASP A 307 38.18 15.97 5.10
CA ASP A 307 38.26 15.64 6.54
C ASP A 307 36.88 15.36 7.16
N GLY A 308 35.85 15.21 6.30
CA GLY A 308 34.46 15.08 6.73
C GLY A 308 34.09 13.67 7.21
N ASN A 309 32.96 13.57 7.91
CA ASN A 309 32.38 12.31 8.33
C ASN A 309 31.13 11.97 7.50
N PRO A 310 31.10 10.85 6.74
CA PRO A 310 29.95 10.45 5.93
C PRO A 310 28.64 10.30 6.71
N VAL A 311 28.72 9.98 8.01
CA VAL A 311 27.55 9.84 8.89
C VAL A 311 26.95 11.22 9.18
N ASP A 312 27.78 12.22 9.44
CA ASP A 312 27.34 13.58 9.70
C ASP A 312 26.79 14.22 8.43
N ASP A 313 27.42 13.97 7.28
CA ASP A 313 26.90 14.34 5.97
C ASP A 313 25.51 13.77 5.71
N ALA A 314 25.27 12.50 6.10
CA ALA A 314 23.96 11.86 5.97
C ALA A 314 22.93 12.43 6.93
N TYR A 315 23.31 12.66 8.18
CA TYR A 315 22.45 13.30 9.15
C TYR A 315 22.01 14.68 8.66
N ASN A 316 22.97 15.54 8.28
CA ASN A 316 22.71 16.90 7.84
C ASN A 316 21.85 16.95 6.58
N TYR A 317 22.22 16.17 5.55
CA TYR A 317 21.48 16.12 4.30
C TYR A 317 20.03 15.64 4.49
N TYR A 318 19.81 14.59 5.29
CA TYR A 318 18.45 14.10 5.53
C TYR A 318 17.65 14.99 6.47
N ASN A 319 18.28 15.59 7.49
CA ASN A 319 17.63 16.56 8.36
C ASN A 319 17.11 17.75 7.52
N ASP A 320 17.92 18.27 6.60
CA ASP A 320 17.49 19.30 5.66
C ASP A 320 16.42 18.80 4.68
N PHE A 321 16.52 17.57 4.18
CA PHE A 321 15.52 16.98 3.29
C PHE A 321 14.12 16.86 3.95
N TYR A 322 14.07 16.54 5.24
CA TYR A 322 12.83 16.35 6.00
C TYR A 322 12.34 17.60 6.74
N LYS A 323 13.06 18.73 6.68
CA LYS A 323 12.57 20.01 7.21
C LYS A 323 11.26 20.40 6.53
N LEU A 324 10.26 20.74 7.36
CA LEU A 324 9.02 21.34 6.88
C LEU A 324 9.35 22.67 6.18
N LYS A 325 9.10 22.75 4.88
CA LYS A 325 9.17 24.03 4.15
C LYS A 325 8.00 24.88 4.63
N ASN A 326 8.23 25.76 5.60
CA ASN A 326 7.32 26.85 5.89
C ASN A 326 7.24 27.72 4.64
N ASN A 327 6.20 27.54 3.84
CA ASN A 327 5.85 28.52 2.84
C ASN A 327 5.41 29.78 3.60
N ASN A 328 6.34 30.71 3.79
CA ASN A 328 6.04 32.10 4.17
C ASN A 328 5.32 32.82 3.02
N ASN A 329 4.17 32.29 2.59
CA ASN A 329 3.18 33.02 1.84
C ASN A 329 1.98 33.24 2.76
N ASN A 330 2.15 34.14 3.72
CA ASN A 330 1.07 34.75 4.50
C ASN A 330 0.24 35.72 3.64
N ASN A 331 -0.12 35.34 2.41
CA ASN A 331 -1.07 36.06 1.58
C ASN A 331 -1.80 35.05 0.71
N ASN A 332 -2.78 34.38 1.31
CA ASN A 332 -4.07 34.11 0.70
C ASN A 332 -4.99 33.59 1.80
N ASN A 333 -5.85 34.49 2.29
CA ASN A 333 -7.12 34.16 2.93
C ASN A 333 -8.01 33.43 1.91
N ASN A 334 -7.64 32.20 1.56
CA ASN A 334 -8.61 31.26 1.04
C ASN A 334 -9.36 30.75 2.26
N ASN A 335 -10.64 31.13 2.34
CA ASN A 335 -11.64 30.44 3.15
C ASN A 335 -11.56 28.94 2.84
N ILE A 336 -10.68 28.23 3.53
CA ILE A 336 -10.74 26.78 3.66
C ILE A 336 -12.03 26.58 4.43
N ASN A 337 -13.09 26.17 3.71
CA ASN A 337 -14.34 25.75 4.33
C ASN A 337 -13.98 24.85 5.52
N ASN A 338 -14.43 25.26 6.71
CA ASN A 338 -14.16 24.68 8.02
C ASN A 338 -14.75 23.27 8.20
N ASN A 339 -14.52 22.37 7.24
CA ASN A 339 -14.54 20.93 7.45
C ASN A 339 -13.11 20.45 7.72
N ILE A 340 -12.34 21.23 8.48
CA ILE A 340 -11.09 20.75 9.08
C ILE A 340 -11.51 19.62 10.01
N LEU A 341 -10.96 18.42 9.80
CA LEU A 341 -11.11 17.30 10.72
C LEU A 341 -10.71 17.78 12.12
N VAL A 342 -11.71 18.13 12.93
CA VAL A 342 -11.50 18.56 14.31
C VAL A 342 -11.04 17.32 15.09
N ILE A 343 -10.08 17.53 15.99
CA ILE A 343 -9.63 16.52 16.95
C ILE A 343 -10.88 15.89 17.61
N GLY A 344 -10.99 14.55 17.55
CA GLY A 344 -12.17 13.85 18.04
C GLY A 344 -13.32 13.70 17.03
N ASP A 345 -13.05 13.74 15.73
CA ASP A 345 -14.05 13.46 14.68
C ASP A 345 -14.75 12.12 14.94
N LEU A 346 -15.99 12.20 15.45
CA LEU A 346 -16.84 11.05 15.76
C LEU A 346 -16.99 10.16 14.52
N ASP A 347 -17.02 10.77 13.33
CA ASP A 347 -17.15 10.07 12.05
C ASP A 347 -15.92 9.19 11.73
N PHE A 348 -14.70 9.64 12.03
CA PHE A 348 -13.50 8.80 11.84
C PHE A 348 -13.44 7.70 12.88
N SER A 349 -13.79 8.05 14.12
CA SER A 349 -13.91 7.09 15.22
C SER A 349 -14.90 5.98 14.87
N GLU A 350 -16.08 6.30 14.37
CA GLU A 350 -17.12 5.36 13.91
C GLU A 350 -16.71 4.57 12.66
N TYR A 351 -15.89 5.17 11.78
CA TYR A 351 -15.41 4.49 10.58
C TYR A 351 -14.48 3.31 10.88
N ILE A 352 -13.67 3.40 11.94
CA ILE A 352 -12.78 2.30 12.32
C ILE A 352 -13.61 1.21 12.98
N THR A 353 -13.50 -0.03 12.49
CA THR A 353 -14.05 -1.23 13.12
C THR A 353 -12.99 -2.33 13.24
N VAL A 354 -13.23 -3.32 14.10
CA VAL A 354 -12.34 -4.47 14.28
C VAL A 354 -12.18 -5.25 12.97
N GLU A 355 -13.27 -5.42 12.22
CA GLU A 355 -13.29 -6.10 10.91
C GLU A 355 -12.46 -5.35 9.87
N LEU A 356 -12.53 -4.01 9.88
CA LEU A 356 -11.72 -3.20 8.98
C LEU A 356 -10.24 -3.34 9.29
N ILE A 357 -9.86 -3.33 10.58
CA ILE A 357 -8.47 -3.58 11.00
C ILE A 357 -8.01 -4.96 10.56
N LYS A 358 -8.82 -6.01 10.80
CA LYS A 358 -8.54 -7.38 10.34
C LYS A 358 -8.28 -7.44 8.84
N LEU A 359 -9.12 -6.76 8.04
CA LEU A 359 -8.99 -6.70 6.59
C LEU A 359 -7.74 -5.94 6.14
N LYS A 360 -7.30 -4.90 6.88
CA LYS A 360 -6.05 -4.19 6.57
C LYS A 360 -4.83 -5.04 6.91
N ILE A 361 -4.84 -5.75 8.03
CA ILE A 361 -3.75 -6.65 8.45
C ILE A 361 -3.55 -7.77 7.41
N SER A 362 -4.63 -8.43 6.96
CA SER A 362 -4.53 -9.51 5.97
C SER A 362 -3.92 -9.06 4.63
N LYS A 363 -4.07 -7.78 4.28
CA LYS A 363 -3.52 -7.18 3.05
C LYS A 363 -2.10 -6.63 3.19
N LEU A 364 -1.49 -6.71 4.38
CA LEU A 364 -0.11 -6.26 4.56
C LEU A 364 0.85 -7.17 3.76
N PRO A 365 1.87 -6.62 3.09
CA PRO A 365 2.85 -7.44 2.39
C PRO A 365 3.74 -8.21 3.39
N SER A 366 3.76 -9.53 3.27
CA SER A 366 4.50 -10.45 4.17
C SER A 366 6.03 -10.33 4.07
N HIS A 367 6.56 -9.84 2.95
CA HIS A 367 7.99 -9.75 2.66
C HIS A 367 8.62 -8.38 2.98
N LYS A 368 7.91 -7.47 3.67
CA LYS A 368 8.44 -6.14 4.00
C LYS A 368 9.22 -6.14 5.32
N ALA A 369 10.17 -5.22 5.42
CA ALA A 369 10.96 -5.00 6.63
C ALA A 369 10.11 -4.47 7.80
N CYS A 370 10.48 -4.90 9.01
CA CYS A 370 9.94 -4.41 10.28
C CYS A 370 10.60 -3.07 10.69
N GLY A 371 9.95 -2.32 11.57
CA GLY A 371 10.49 -1.08 12.13
C GLY A 371 11.49 -1.33 13.27
N LEU A 372 11.83 -0.26 14.01
CA LEU A 372 12.68 -0.27 15.21
C LEU A 372 12.21 -1.27 16.30
N ASP A 373 10.94 -1.64 16.26
CA ASP A 373 10.30 -2.53 17.23
C ASP A 373 10.44 -4.02 16.91
N GLY A 374 11.02 -4.37 15.76
CA GLY A 374 11.24 -5.76 15.36
C GLY A 374 9.96 -6.52 14.97
N ILE A 375 8.82 -5.84 14.86
CA ILE A 375 7.52 -6.49 14.58
C ILE A 375 7.32 -6.65 13.07
N HIS A 376 7.25 -7.89 12.61
CA HIS A 376 6.98 -8.23 11.20
C HIS A 376 5.49 -8.31 10.90
N THR A 377 5.12 -7.96 9.66
CA THR A 377 3.73 -8.06 9.15
C THR A 377 3.17 -9.47 9.25
N VAL A 378 4.01 -10.49 9.03
CA VAL A 378 3.63 -11.91 9.14
C VAL A 378 3.07 -12.23 10.51
N ILE A 379 3.67 -11.70 11.58
CA ILE A 379 3.22 -11.96 12.96
C ILE A 379 1.79 -11.45 13.15
N LEU A 380 1.49 -10.25 12.65
CA LEU A 380 0.14 -9.69 12.73
C LEU A 380 -0.87 -10.49 11.91
N GLN A 381 -0.45 -11.04 10.76
CA GLN A 381 -1.30 -11.89 9.93
C GLN A 381 -1.66 -13.20 10.62
N GLU A 382 -0.69 -13.84 11.29
CA GLU A 382 -0.91 -15.08 12.04
C GLU A 382 -1.86 -14.90 13.22
N ILE A 383 -1.78 -13.76 13.92
CA ILE A 383 -2.66 -13.46 15.07
C ILE A 383 -3.94 -12.70 14.68
N ASN A 384 -4.20 -12.53 13.38
CA ASN A 384 -5.30 -11.68 12.91
C ASN A 384 -6.69 -12.20 13.32
N GLU A 385 -6.84 -13.51 13.54
CA GLU A 385 -8.10 -14.10 14.01
C GLU A 385 -8.27 -14.09 15.54
N SER A 386 -7.28 -13.56 16.27
CA SER A 386 -7.39 -13.34 17.71
C SER A 386 -8.16 -12.06 18.07
N LYS A 387 -8.19 -11.70 19.36
CA LYS A 387 -8.63 -10.40 19.88
C LYS A 387 -7.56 -9.32 19.80
N PHE A 388 -6.39 -9.61 19.23
CA PHE A 388 -5.37 -8.57 19.03
C PHE A 388 -5.83 -7.40 18.15
N PRO A 389 -6.59 -7.62 17.05
CA PRO A 389 -7.20 -6.51 16.30
C PRO A 389 -8.16 -5.65 17.14
N GLU A 390 -8.83 -6.23 18.13
CA GLU A 390 -9.69 -5.52 19.09
C GLU A 390 -8.84 -4.65 20.06
N VAL A 391 -7.65 -5.12 20.45
CA VAL A 391 -6.69 -4.30 21.21
C VAL A 391 -6.22 -3.09 20.37
N LEU A 392 -5.87 -3.31 19.10
CA LEU A 392 -5.49 -2.22 18.19
C LEU A 392 -6.64 -1.24 17.96
N PHE A 393 -7.87 -1.74 17.87
CA PHE A 393 -9.07 -0.92 17.78
C PHE A 393 -9.17 0.07 18.94
N HIS A 394 -9.04 -0.40 20.18
CA HIS A 394 -9.08 0.48 21.36
C HIS A 394 -7.87 1.42 21.44
N LEU A 395 -6.67 0.98 21.07
CA LEU A 395 -5.51 1.87 20.98
C LEU A 395 -5.74 3.00 19.96
N PHE A 396 -6.31 2.68 18.79
CA PHE A 396 -6.61 3.67 17.75
C PHE A 396 -7.74 4.61 18.16
N LYS A 397 -8.78 4.10 18.84
CA LYS A 397 -9.84 4.93 19.45
C LYS A 397 -9.27 5.92 20.46
N LEU A 398 -8.36 5.46 21.31
CA LEU A 398 -7.66 6.30 22.27
C LEU A 398 -6.78 7.36 21.59
N CYS A 399 -6.08 7.02 20.49
CA CYS A 399 -5.34 7.99 19.69
C CYS A 399 -6.26 9.10 19.13
N ILE A 400 -7.43 8.70 18.62
CA ILE A 400 -8.42 9.62 18.02
C ILE A 400 -9.04 10.52 19.08
N SER A 401 -9.42 9.96 20.25
CA SER A 401 -10.07 10.71 21.32
C SER A 401 -9.14 11.74 21.96
N LEU A 402 -7.85 11.40 22.13
CA LEU A 402 -6.87 12.29 22.72
C LEU A 402 -6.25 13.26 21.69
N GLY A 403 -6.30 12.92 20.40
CA GLY A 403 -5.68 13.70 19.33
C GLY A 403 -4.16 13.58 19.28
N VAL A 404 -3.60 12.51 19.84
CA VAL A 404 -2.16 12.25 19.91
C VAL A 404 -1.85 10.81 19.54
N THR A 405 -0.67 10.58 18.97
CA THR A 405 -0.14 9.23 18.70
C THR A 405 1.03 8.92 19.64
N PRO A 406 1.34 7.64 19.88
CA PRO A 406 2.51 7.26 20.67
C PRO A 406 3.80 7.85 20.10
N LYS A 407 4.72 8.33 20.96
CA LYS A 407 5.99 8.93 20.50
C LYS A 407 6.79 7.99 19.62
N ARG A 408 6.83 6.70 19.99
CA ARG A 408 7.49 5.61 19.26
C ARG A 408 7.02 5.49 17.80
N TRP A 409 5.79 5.90 17.49
CA TRP A 409 5.30 5.87 16.10
C TRP A 409 6.01 6.89 15.21
N ASN A 410 6.54 7.96 15.81
CA ASN A 410 7.24 9.03 15.12
C ASN A 410 8.75 8.75 14.95
N GLU A 411 9.21 7.61 15.47
CA GLU A 411 10.57 7.10 15.29
C GLU A 411 10.65 6.16 14.09
N GLY A 412 11.77 6.16 13.38
CA GLY A 412 11.99 5.28 12.23
C GLY A 412 13.46 5.16 11.84
N PHE A 413 13.82 4.05 11.20
CA PHE A 413 15.13 3.89 10.59
C PHE A 413 15.15 4.48 9.19
N ILE A 414 16.13 5.33 8.91
CA ILE A 414 16.43 5.75 7.54
C ILE A 414 17.35 4.70 6.94
N PHE A 415 16.83 3.95 5.96
CA PHE A 415 17.63 3.03 5.17
C PHE A 415 18.00 3.70 3.83
N PRO A 416 19.28 4.03 3.61
CA PRO A 416 19.71 4.65 2.37
C PRO A 416 19.74 3.62 1.22
N ILE A 417 19.01 3.89 0.14
CA ILE A 417 18.97 3.01 -1.06
C ILE A 417 19.61 3.70 -2.26
N PRO A 418 20.57 3.06 -2.96
CA PRO A 418 21.17 3.59 -4.19
C PRO A 418 20.14 4.04 -5.23
N LYS A 419 20.30 5.28 -5.73
CA LYS A 419 19.54 5.78 -6.89
C LYS A 419 20.04 5.18 -8.20
N LYS A 420 21.32 4.80 -8.25
CA LYS A 420 22.07 4.30 -9.42
C LYS A 420 23.03 3.17 -8.98
N GLU A 421 23.54 2.38 -9.93
CA GLU A 421 24.44 1.24 -9.67
C GLU A 421 25.78 1.66 -9.05
N LYS A 422 26.32 2.82 -9.41
CA LYS A 422 27.49 3.43 -8.73
C LYS A 422 27.04 4.56 -7.82
N PHE A 423 27.45 4.52 -6.57
CA PHE A 423 27.18 5.55 -5.58
C PHE A 423 28.42 5.78 -4.71
N ASN A 424 28.81 7.04 -4.53
CA ASN A 424 29.95 7.42 -3.70
C ASN A 424 29.64 8.64 -2.80
N LYS A 425 28.43 9.21 -2.90
CA LYS A 425 27.99 10.38 -2.11
C LYS A 425 26.57 10.19 -1.61
N ILE A 426 26.25 10.78 -0.46
CA ILE A 426 24.98 10.57 0.24
C ILE A 426 23.74 11.06 -0.54
N GLN A 427 23.90 12.08 -1.39
CA GLN A 427 22.83 12.63 -2.23
C GLN A 427 22.40 11.63 -3.32
N ASN A 428 23.24 10.64 -3.63
CA ASN A 428 22.93 9.54 -4.54
C ASN A 428 22.13 8.41 -3.88
N LEU A 429 21.84 8.50 -2.57
CA LEU A 429 21.06 7.54 -1.82
C LEU A 429 19.66 8.12 -1.53
N ARG A 430 18.61 7.29 -1.62
CA ARG A 430 17.25 7.64 -1.21
C ARG A 430 17.08 7.32 0.28
N PRO A 431 16.64 8.27 1.12
CA PRO A 431 16.30 7.97 2.50
C PRO A 431 14.93 7.28 2.54
N ILE A 432 14.90 5.95 2.67
CA ILE A 432 13.65 5.24 2.91
C ILE A 432 13.44 5.13 4.42
N SER A 433 12.42 5.81 4.94
CA SER A 433 12.05 5.69 6.35
C SER A 433 11.20 4.44 6.56
N ILE A 434 11.70 3.53 7.38
CA ILE A 434 10.97 2.34 7.81
C ILE A 434 10.25 2.68 9.12
N THR A 435 8.95 2.94 9.01
CA THR A 435 8.09 3.32 10.15
C THR A 435 7.46 2.11 10.85
N ASN A 436 6.99 2.38 12.08
CA ASN A 436 6.27 1.44 12.94
C ASN A 436 5.05 0.79 12.27
N ILE A 437 4.80 -0.49 12.54
CA ILE A 437 3.68 -1.22 11.92
C ILE A 437 2.30 -0.76 12.43
N PHE A 438 2.16 -0.41 13.72
CA PHE A 438 0.91 0.10 14.27
C PHE A 438 0.57 1.45 13.64
N ARG A 439 1.58 2.33 13.49
CA ARG A 439 1.46 3.58 12.74
C ARG A 439 1.00 3.35 11.31
N LYS A 440 1.63 2.43 10.58
CA LYS A 440 1.26 2.12 9.18
C LYS A 440 -0.20 1.71 9.07
N ILE A 441 -0.68 0.85 9.97
CA ILE A 441 -2.08 0.40 9.97
C ILE A 441 -3.00 1.60 10.24
N PHE A 442 -2.69 2.42 11.24
CA PHE A 442 -3.45 3.62 11.57
C PHE A 442 -3.50 4.63 10.40
N GLU A 443 -2.35 4.92 9.77
CA GLU A 443 -2.26 5.81 8.60
C GLU A 443 -3.02 5.25 7.40
N ILE A 444 -3.00 3.94 7.15
CA ILE A 444 -3.80 3.32 6.08
C ILE A 444 -5.30 3.53 6.35
N LEU A 445 -5.76 3.36 7.59
CA LEU A 445 -7.15 3.59 7.97
C LEU A 445 -7.53 5.06 7.79
N LEU A 446 -6.69 5.97 8.30
CA LEU A 446 -6.88 7.41 8.19
C LEU A 446 -6.90 7.87 6.74
N LEU A 447 -5.95 7.43 5.91
CA LEU A 447 -5.92 7.75 4.49
C LEU A 447 -7.14 7.17 3.77
N THR A 448 -7.54 5.92 4.06
CA THR A 448 -8.74 5.33 3.44
C THR A 448 -9.99 6.13 3.80
N TYR A 449 -10.11 6.54 5.07
CA TYR A 449 -11.19 7.40 5.54
C TYR A 449 -11.17 8.77 4.87
N ILE A 450 -10.01 9.44 4.84
CA ILE A 450 -9.82 10.72 4.17
C ILE A 450 -10.21 10.59 2.70
N TYR A 451 -9.73 9.57 1.97
CA TYR A 451 -10.13 9.34 0.58
C TYR A 451 -11.65 9.11 0.43
N LYS A 452 -12.27 8.41 1.38
CA LYS A 452 -13.73 8.20 1.42
C LYS A 452 -14.50 9.48 1.77
N LYS A 453 -13.97 10.37 2.61
CA LYS A 453 -14.59 11.67 2.93
C LYS A 453 -14.36 12.69 1.82
N LEU A 454 -13.19 12.64 1.19
CA LEU A 454 -12.85 13.34 -0.04
C LEU A 454 -13.51 12.70 -1.27
N ASN A 455 -14.65 12.00 -1.12
CA ASN A 455 -15.36 11.19 -2.14
C ASN A 455 -15.83 11.95 -3.40
N SER A 456 -15.31 13.13 -3.68
CA SER A 456 -15.21 13.62 -5.04
C SER A 456 -13.77 13.45 -5.51
N ILE A 457 -13.54 12.54 -6.47
CA ILE A 457 -12.41 12.73 -7.38
C ILE A 457 -12.66 14.10 -7.99
N ASP A 458 -11.86 15.08 -7.61
CA ASP A 458 -11.80 16.32 -8.37
C ASP A 458 -11.18 15.97 -9.71
N TRP A 459 -12.05 15.64 -10.67
CA TRP A 459 -11.66 15.22 -12.00
C TRP A 459 -10.83 16.29 -12.72
N LYS A 460 -11.02 17.57 -12.36
CA LYS A 460 -10.26 18.69 -12.90
C LYS A 460 -8.83 18.68 -12.35
N THR A 461 -8.69 18.51 -11.04
CA THR A 461 -7.36 18.34 -10.40
C THR A 461 -6.67 17.08 -10.90
N HIS A 462 -7.37 15.95 -10.98
CA HIS A 462 -6.81 14.70 -11.47
C HIS A 462 -6.38 14.77 -12.95
N LEU A 463 -7.15 15.44 -13.82
CA LEU A 463 -6.73 15.72 -15.19
C LEU A 463 -5.47 16.60 -15.23
N ASN A 464 -5.42 17.65 -14.41
CA ASN A 464 -4.28 18.55 -14.34
C ASN A 464 -3.01 17.82 -13.89
N GLU A 465 -3.07 17.01 -12.85
CA GLU A 465 -1.92 16.22 -12.38
C GLU A 465 -1.45 15.21 -13.42
N SER A 466 -2.38 14.50 -14.05
CA SER A 466 -2.07 13.52 -15.10
C SER A 466 -1.43 14.19 -16.32
N ALA A 467 -1.91 15.37 -16.71
CA ALA A 467 -1.30 16.18 -17.76
C ALA A 467 0.09 16.69 -17.35
N ARG A 468 0.30 17.14 -16.11
CA ARG A 468 1.64 17.52 -15.61
C ARG A 468 2.63 16.36 -15.67
N LYS A 469 2.21 15.15 -15.32
CA LYS A 469 3.06 13.94 -15.48
C LYS A 469 3.48 13.75 -16.94
N SER A 470 2.55 13.88 -17.88
CA SER A 470 2.86 13.80 -19.31
C SER A 470 3.78 14.94 -19.79
N LEU A 471 3.62 16.17 -19.28
CA LEU A 471 4.52 17.30 -19.59
C LEU A 471 5.95 17.01 -19.14
N ASN A 472 6.14 16.52 -17.91
CA ASN A 472 7.49 16.19 -17.41
C ASN A 472 8.20 15.13 -18.27
N ILE A 473 7.46 14.14 -18.77
CA ILE A 473 7.99 13.14 -19.72
C ILE A 473 8.38 13.82 -21.04
N LEU A 474 7.53 14.68 -21.58
CA LEU A 474 7.82 15.43 -22.81
C LEU A 474 9.03 16.33 -22.65
N ASP A 475 9.16 17.06 -21.54
CA ASP A 475 10.32 17.92 -21.26
C ASP A 475 11.63 17.12 -21.25
N THR A 476 11.61 15.93 -20.66
CA THR A 476 12.75 15.01 -20.72
C THR A 476 13.06 14.59 -22.16
N PHE A 477 12.05 14.27 -22.96
CA PHE A 477 12.23 13.85 -24.36
C PHE A 477 12.56 14.98 -25.33
N LYS A 478 12.27 16.24 -25.00
CA LYS A 478 12.70 17.41 -25.78
C LYS A 478 14.23 17.52 -25.82
N TYR A 479 14.92 17.15 -24.74
CA TYR A 479 16.39 17.11 -24.71
C TYR A 479 16.96 16.14 -25.76
N TYR A 480 16.26 15.02 -25.97
CA TYR A 480 16.65 13.97 -26.92
C TYR A 480 15.92 14.03 -28.26
N LYS A 481 15.38 15.20 -28.64
CA LYS A 481 14.48 15.34 -29.80
C LYS A 481 15.11 14.92 -31.14
N ASN A 482 16.43 14.94 -31.29
CA ASN A 482 17.10 14.58 -32.54
C ASN A 482 17.44 13.09 -32.67
N ILE A 483 17.28 12.32 -31.58
CA ILE A 483 17.64 10.89 -31.55
C ILE A 483 16.64 10.06 -32.35
N TRP A 484 15.34 10.32 -32.17
CA TRP A 484 14.29 9.45 -32.70
C TRP A 484 13.68 9.99 -34.01
N PRO A 485 13.45 9.11 -34.99
CA PRO A 485 12.61 9.42 -36.15
C PRO A 485 11.20 9.86 -35.77
N THR A 486 10.58 10.69 -36.62
CA THR A 486 9.22 11.23 -36.44
C THR A 486 8.17 10.14 -36.15
N TYR A 487 8.24 8.99 -36.83
CA TYR A 487 7.29 7.90 -36.60
C TYR A 487 7.45 7.22 -35.22
N ILE A 488 8.68 7.11 -34.69
CA ILE A 488 8.93 6.58 -33.35
C ILE A 488 8.36 7.54 -32.30
N LYS A 489 8.62 8.84 -32.44
CA LYS A 489 8.05 9.86 -31.57
C LYS A 489 6.52 9.82 -31.56
N LEU A 490 5.92 9.67 -32.75
CA LEU A 490 4.47 9.53 -32.91
C LEU A 490 3.92 8.31 -32.16
N HIS A 491 4.62 7.16 -32.23
CA HIS A 491 4.24 5.96 -31.49
C HIS A 491 4.37 6.16 -29.98
N ILE A 492 5.49 6.72 -29.51
CA ILE A 492 5.72 7.01 -28.09
C ILE A 492 4.62 7.91 -27.54
N PHE A 493 4.31 8.99 -28.25
CA PHE A 493 3.27 9.92 -27.83
C PHE A 493 1.89 9.26 -27.74
N ARG A 494 1.53 8.43 -28.74
CA ARG A 494 0.22 7.77 -28.80
C ARG A 494 0.03 6.67 -27.77
N ILE A 495 1.08 5.91 -27.48
CA ILE A 495 1.01 4.69 -26.65
C ILE A 495 1.31 4.99 -25.18
N TYR A 496 2.25 5.90 -24.89
CA TYR A 496 2.74 6.09 -23.53
C TYR A 496 2.39 7.46 -22.93
N ILE A 497 2.40 8.54 -23.72
CA ILE A 497 2.24 9.89 -23.16
C ILE A 497 0.76 10.31 -23.09
N ARG A 498 0.06 10.20 -24.22
CA ARG A 498 -1.34 10.63 -24.34
C ARG A 498 -2.29 9.81 -23.47
N PRO A 499 -2.17 8.47 -23.33
CA PRO A 499 -3.12 7.70 -22.54
C PRO A 499 -3.16 8.07 -21.05
N ILE A 500 -2.07 8.59 -20.48
CA ILE A 500 -1.95 8.99 -19.06
C ILE A 500 -3.10 9.95 -18.65
N MET A 501 -3.48 10.87 -19.54
CA MET A 501 -4.52 11.88 -19.28
C MET A 501 -5.91 11.51 -19.83
N GLU A 502 -6.00 10.54 -20.73
CA GLU A 502 -7.25 10.32 -21.49
C GLU A 502 -8.38 9.70 -20.64
N TYR A 503 -8.05 9.03 -19.54
CA TYR A 503 -9.04 8.50 -18.60
C TYR A 503 -9.86 9.62 -17.93
N SER A 504 -9.21 10.65 -17.38
CA SER A 504 -9.90 11.78 -16.75
C SER A 504 -10.45 12.79 -17.77
N ALA A 505 -9.82 12.89 -18.94
CA ALA A 505 -10.24 13.84 -19.98
C ALA A 505 -11.63 13.56 -20.57
N CYS A 506 -12.19 12.36 -20.40
CA CYS A 506 -13.51 12.02 -20.96
C CYS A 506 -14.67 12.82 -20.34
N LEU A 507 -14.51 13.31 -19.12
CA LEU A 507 -15.47 14.18 -18.44
C LEU A 507 -15.21 15.67 -18.71
N ALA A 508 -14.06 16.02 -19.31
CA ALA A 508 -13.63 17.41 -19.43
C ALA A 508 -14.59 18.27 -20.23
N PHE A 509 -15.16 17.70 -21.29
CA PHE A 509 -16.14 18.39 -22.12
C PHE A 509 -17.40 18.81 -21.36
N TYR A 510 -17.75 18.10 -20.28
CA TYR A 510 -18.94 18.38 -19.48
C TYR A 510 -18.73 19.48 -18.45
N TRP A 511 -17.52 19.65 -17.88
CA TRP A 511 -17.30 20.72 -16.90
C TRP A 511 -16.92 22.06 -17.53
N MET A 512 -16.27 22.04 -18.70
CA MET A 512 -15.85 23.26 -19.40
C MET A 512 -17.00 24.27 -19.59
N ASN A 513 -16.70 25.56 -19.45
CA ASN A 513 -17.66 26.65 -19.61
C ASN A 513 -18.45 26.53 -20.93
N SER A 514 -19.77 26.77 -20.85
CA SER A 514 -20.67 26.75 -22.01
C SER A 514 -20.20 27.72 -23.09
N LYS A 515 -19.65 28.90 -22.77
CA LYS A 515 -19.08 29.81 -23.79
C LYS A 515 -17.95 29.18 -24.61
N THR A 516 -17.13 28.32 -23.98
CA THR A 516 -16.00 27.65 -24.63
C THR A 516 -16.46 26.49 -25.49
N THR A 517 -17.40 25.69 -24.98
CA THR A 517 -17.98 24.61 -25.77
C THR A 517 -18.78 25.21 -26.94
N ASP A 518 -19.60 26.24 -26.69
CA ASP A 518 -20.51 26.87 -27.67
C ASP A 518 -19.81 27.48 -28.88
N LYS A 519 -18.55 27.91 -28.75
CA LYS A 519 -17.73 28.35 -29.89
C LYS A 519 -17.55 27.27 -30.97
N LEU A 520 -17.71 25.98 -30.64
CA LEU A 520 -17.74 24.89 -31.63
C LEU A 520 -19.03 24.84 -32.47
N LYS A 521 -20.10 25.54 -32.06
CA LYS A 521 -21.39 25.62 -32.78
C LYS A 521 -21.28 26.50 -34.03
N ASN A 522 -20.49 27.56 -33.96
CA ASN A 522 -20.34 28.53 -35.04
C ASN A 522 -19.22 28.10 -35.99
N ARG A 523 -19.60 27.56 -37.15
CA ARG A 523 -18.67 27.07 -38.20
C ARG A 523 -17.62 28.09 -38.69
N ASN A 524 -17.78 29.37 -38.36
CA ASN A 524 -16.99 30.48 -38.92
C ASN A 524 -16.22 31.34 -37.89
N TYR A 525 -16.24 31.03 -36.59
CA TYR A 525 -15.56 31.89 -35.60
C TYR A 525 -14.13 31.41 -35.27
N LEU A 526 -13.16 32.14 -35.80
CA LEU A 526 -11.72 32.14 -35.46
C LEU A 526 -11.41 32.85 -34.13
N GLY A 527 -12.35 32.90 -33.18
CA GLY A 527 -12.05 33.40 -31.84
C GLY A 527 -11.14 32.40 -31.10
N SER A 528 -10.20 32.89 -30.27
CA SER A 528 -9.39 31.99 -29.45
C SER A 528 -10.30 31.13 -28.57
N ILE A 529 -10.14 29.81 -28.67
CA ILE A 529 -10.80 28.87 -27.77
C ILE A 529 -10.13 29.05 -26.41
N ASP A 530 -10.94 29.27 -25.37
CA ASP A 530 -10.40 29.38 -24.01
C ASP A 530 -10.08 27.98 -23.46
N TYR A 531 -8.80 27.68 -23.34
CA TYR A 531 -8.31 26.42 -22.77
C TYR A 531 -8.01 26.53 -21.27
N SER A 532 -8.35 27.62 -20.58
CA SER A 532 -8.02 27.86 -19.16
C SER A 532 -8.32 26.65 -18.25
N GLU A 533 -9.50 26.04 -18.41
CA GLU A 533 -9.95 24.91 -17.60
C GLU A 533 -9.27 23.57 -17.91
N VAL A 534 -8.59 23.46 -19.06
CA VAL A 534 -7.90 22.26 -19.55
C VAL A 534 -6.50 22.60 -20.08
N SER A 535 -5.87 23.62 -19.50
CA SER A 535 -4.67 24.28 -20.04
C SER A 535 -3.49 23.32 -20.14
N ASN A 536 -3.25 22.52 -19.10
CA ASN A 536 -2.19 21.50 -19.10
C ASN A 536 -2.45 20.40 -20.14
N TYR A 537 -3.70 19.95 -20.31
CA TYR A 537 -4.05 18.98 -21.35
C TYR A 537 -3.78 19.56 -22.74
N HIS A 538 -4.19 20.81 -22.98
CA HIS A 538 -3.91 21.50 -24.24
C HIS A 538 -2.40 21.63 -24.49
N LYS A 539 -1.64 22.01 -23.46
CA LYS A 539 -0.18 22.13 -23.51
C LYS A 539 0.49 20.81 -23.87
N VAL A 540 0.03 19.68 -23.34
CA VAL A 540 0.58 18.36 -23.72
C VAL A 540 0.31 18.03 -25.19
N ILE A 541 -0.89 18.34 -25.69
CA ILE A 541 -1.16 18.15 -27.12
C ILE A 541 -0.25 19.06 -27.97
N GLN A 542 -0.10 20.32 -27.58
CA GLN A 542 0.77 21.29 -28.27
C GLN A 542 2.23 20.81 -28.31
N GLU A 543 2.82 20.60 -27.15
CA GLU A 543 4.23 20.23 -27.01
C GLU A 543 4.51 18.84 -27.55
N GLY A 544 3.54 17.92 -27.46
CA GLY A 544 3.64 16.61 -28.08
C GLY A 544 3.72 16.68 -29.59
N LEU A 545 2.85 17.48 -30.23
CA LEU A 545 2.90 17.71 -31.67
C LEU A 545 4.21 18.38 -32.08
N GLU A 546 4.61 19.43 -31.36
CA GLU A 546 5.87 20.14 -31.59
C GLU A 546 7.07 19.20 -31.47
N TRP A 547 7.13 18.38 -30.44
CA TRP A 547 8.22 17.42 -30.23
C TRP A 547 8.31 16.39 -31.37
N ILE A 548 7.16 15.88 -31.84
CA ILE A 548 7.11 14.90 -32.93
C ILE A 548 7.67 15.51 -34.22
N VAL A 549 7.17 16.68 -34.65
CA VAL A 549 7.55 17.30 -35.93
C VAL A 549 8.73 18.28 -35.84
N ASN A 550 9.23 18.57 -34.64
CA ASN A 550 10.26 19.57 -34.35
C ASN A 550 9.89 21.02 -34.73
N HIS A 551 8.60 21.36 -34.76
CA HIS A 551 8.11 22.68 -35.17
C HIS A 551 6.77 23.02 -34.50
N ASN A 552 6.59 24.30 -34.16
CA ASN A 552 5.41 24.80 -33.45
C ASN A 552 4.22 25.12 -34.39
N ARG A 553 3.85 24.18 -35.27
CA ARG A 553 2.76 24.34 -36.27
C ARG A 553 1.57 23.43 -35.96
N MET A 554 0.87 23.70 -34.86
CA MET A 554 -0.15 22.81 -34.28
C MET A 554 -1.16 22.25 -35.30
N SER A 555 -1.83 23.09 -36.09
CA SER A 555 -2.90 22.64 -37.00
C SER A 555 -2.39 21.75 -38.14
N SER A 556 -1.26 22.11 -38.75
CA SER A 556 -0.63 21.31 -39.81
C SER A 556 -0.08 20.00 -39.26
N SER A 557 0.59 20.04 -38.11
CA SER A 557 1.12 18.86 -37.42
C SER A 557 0.02 17.89 -36.99
N ALA A 558 -1.10 18.41 -36.46
CA ALA A 558 -2.28 17.62 -36.11
C ALA A 558 -2.83 16.87 -37.33
N CYS A 559 -2.94 17.56 -38.47
CA CYS A 559 -3.40 16.96 -39.72
C CYS A 559 -2.40 15.96 -40.28
N LEU A 560 -1.10 16.28 -40.29
CA LEU A 560 -0.03 15.39 -40.76
C LEU A 560 -0.01 14.08 -39.96
N LEU A 561 -0.04 14.19 -38.63
CA LEU A 561 0.11 13.06 -37.72
C LEU A 561 -1.19 12.29 -37.50
N GLY A 562 -2.34 12.80 -37.93
CA GLY A 562 -3.65 12.21 -37.60
C GLY A 562 -3.92 12.23 -36.10
N ILE A 563 -3.56 13.34 -35.43
CA ILE A 563 -3.84 13.58 -34.01
C ILE A 563 -4.87 14.71 -33.95
N PRO A 564 -6.07 14.47 -33.40
CA PRO A 564 -7.08 15.52 -33.29
C PRO A 564 -6.62 16.65 -32.36
N THR A 565 -7.08 17.87 -32.63
CA THR A 565 -6.89 19.02 -31.72
C THR A 565 -7.55 18.75 -30.37
N THR A 566 -7.19 19.52 -29.35
CA THR A 566 -7.70 19.37 -27.97
C THR A 566 -9.22 19.27 -27.93
N MET A 567 -9.94 20.25 -28.51
CA MET A 567 -11.41 20.26 -28.47
C MET A 567 -12.03 19.06 -29.19
N THR A 568 -11.54 18.73 -30.39
CA THR A 568 -12.00 17.57 -31.14
C THR A 568 -11.77 16.28 -30.34
N ARG A 569 -10.64 16.16 -29.64
CA ARG A 569 -10.32 14.99 -28.84
C ARG A 569 -11.22 14.86 -27.62
N LEU A 570 -11.42 15.93 -26.86
CA LEU A 570 -12.29 15.96 -25.69
C LEU A 570 -13.73 15.62 -26.06
N TYR A 571 -14.24 16.22 -27.14
CA TYR A 571 -15.56 15.88 -27.68
C TYR A 571 -15.67 14.40 -28.08
N CYS A 572 -14.67 13.87 -28.79
CA CYS A 572 -14.64 12.45 -29.14
C CYS A 572 -14.57 11.52 -27.91
N LEU A 573 -13.91 11.95 -26.83
CA LEU A 573 -13.86 11.18 -25.58
C LEU A 573 -15.22 11.19 -24.88
N ALA A 574 -15.88 12.36 -24.84
CA ALA A 574 -17.22 12.50 -24.27
C ALA A 574 -18.26 11.63 -25.01
N LEU A 575 -18.24 11.62 -26.35
CA LEU A 575 -19.07 10.71 -27.15
C LEU A 575 -18.80 9.23 -26.85
N LYS A 576 -17.53 8.85 -26.69
CA LYS A 576 -17.16 7.47 -26.34
C LYS A 576 -17.58 7.08 -24.92
N LEU A 577 -17.57 8.04 -23.98
CA LEU A 577 -18.08 7.85 -22.63
C LEU A 577 -19.59 7.58 -22.68
N GLN A 578 -20.36 8.36 -23.44
CA GLN A 578 -21.80 8.11 -23.62
C GLN A 578 -22.08 6.73 -24.20
N ARG A 579 -21.31 6.32 -25.21
CA ARG A 579 -21.38 4.96 -25.77
C ARG A 579 -21.10 3.87 -24.73
N HIS A 580 -20.26 4.14 -23.73
CA HIS A 580 -19.97 3.20 -22.64
C HIS A 580 -21.06 3.22 -21.57
N ILE A 581 -21.56 4.40 -21.18
CA ILE A 581 -22.66 4.55 -20.23
C ILE A 581 -23.90 3.83 -20.73
N ALA A 582 -24.21 3.94 -22.03
CA ALA A 582 -25.31 3.21 -22.65
C ALA A 582 -25.16 1.67 -22.61
N LYS A 583 -23.98 1.11 -22.26
CA LYS A 583 -23.75 -0.34 -22.06
C LYS A 583 -23.91 -0.77 -20.61
N MET A 584 -23.96 0.17 -19.69
CA MET A 584 -23.95 -0.13 -18.26
C MET A 584 -25.32 -0.65 -17.81
N ASP A 585 -25.29 -1.46 -16.75
CA ASP A 585 -26.51 -1.84 -16.03
C ASP A 585 -27.29 -0.59 -15.59
N VAL A 586 -28.62 -0.65 -15.66
CA VAL A 586 -29.48 0.48 -15.30
C VAL A 586 -29.35 0.91 -13.84
N ASN A 587 -28.91 0.00 -12.97
CA ASN A 587 -28.64 0.28 -11.56
C ASN A 587 -27.20 0.76 -11.32
N ASN A 588 -26.36 0.85 -12.37
CA ASN A 588 -25.02 1.36 -12.23
C ASN A 588 -25.06 2.84 -11.78
N PRO A 589 -24.33 3.24 -10.73
CA PRO A 589 -24.35 4.61 -10.23
C PRO A 589 -23.99 5.67 -11.30
N LEU A 590 -23.09 5.35 -12.23
CA LEU A 590 -22.74 6.24 -13.33
C LEU A 590 -23.84 6.33 -14.39
N TYR A 591 -24.56 5.23 -14.64
CA TYR A 591 -25.75 5.26 -15.51
C TYR A 591 -26.82 6.16 -14.91
N LEU A 592 -27.13 5.98 -13.63
CA LEU A 592 -28.10 6.80 -12.89
C LEU A 592 -27.69 8.27 -12.81
N ALA A 593 -26.39 8.57 -12.70
CA ALA A 593 -25.91 9.96 -12.70
C ALA A 593 -26.19 10.70 -14.02
N PHE A 594 -26.12 10.00 -15.16
CA PHE A 594 -26.40 10.55 -16.49
C PHE A 594 -27.86 10.38 -16.93
N ASN A 595 -28.62 9.50 -16.29
CA ASN A 595 -30.03 9.22 -16.57
C ASN A 595 -30.81 9.05 -15.27
N PRO A 596 -30.92 10.11 -14.44
CA PRO A 596 -31.57 9.96 -13.16
C PRO A 596 -33.10 9.81 -13.30
N PRO A 597 -33.76 9.15 -12.35
CA PRO A 597 -35.21 9.02 -12.33
C PRO A 597 -35.90 10.39 -12.18
N GLY A 598 -37.14 10.51 -12.64
CA GLY A 598 -37.86 11.78 -12.86
C GLY A 598 -38.06 12.73 -11.67
N ASN A 599 -37.56 12.42 -10.48
CA ASN A 599 -37.78 13.17 -9.24
C ASN A 599 -36.49 13.77 -8.62
N VAL A 600 -35.47 14.10 -9.42
CA VAL A 600 -34.23 14.72 -8.88
C VAL A 600 -34.41 16.23 -8.69
N LYS A 601 -33.99 16.72 -7.51
CA LYS A 601 -34.00 18.16 -7.18
C LYS A 601 -33.26 18.98 -8.26
N PRO A 602 -33.67 20.23 -8.54
CA PRO A 602 -33.01 21.05 -9.54
C PRO A 602 -31.54 21.30 -9.15
N PHE A 603 -30.62 20.99 -10.06
CA PHE A 603 -29.23 21.42 -9.94
C PHE A 603 -29.11 22.87 -10.42
N THR A 604 -28.17 23.64 -9.86
CA THR A 604 -27.89 25.00 -10.36
C THR A 604 -27.42 24.91 -11.81
N CYS A 605 -27.89 25.81 -12.68
CA CYS A 605 -27.69 25.71 -14.13
C CYS A 605 -26.22 25.66 -14.56
N PHE A 606 -25.31 26.21 -13.75
CA PHE A 606 -23.86 26.24 -14.02
C PHE A 606 -23.07 25.08 -13.40
N SER A 607 -23.69 24.26 -12.54
CA SER A 607 -22.98 23.15 -11.89
C SER A 607 -22.58 22.05 -12.88
N PHE A 608 -21.47 21.38 -12.59
CA PHE A 608 -21.05 20.18 -13.32
C PHE A 608 -22.16 19.11 -13.33
N ALA A 609 -22.83 18.91 -12.19
CA ALA A 609 -23.95 17.98 -12.06
C ALA A 609 -25.11 18.33 -13.02
N ASN A 610 -25.46 19.61 -13.16
CA ASN A 610 -26.48 20.04 -14.12
C ASN A 610 -26.06 19.77 -15.58
N LYS A 611 -24.80 19.99 -15.93
CA LYS A 611 -24.29 19.73 -17.29
C LYS A 611 -24.22 18.23 -17.61
N VAL A 612 -23.90 17.41 -16.62
CA VAL A 612 -23.97 15.95 -16.71
C VAL A 612 -25.43 15.49 -16.85
N TYR A 613 -26.35 16.06 -16.07
CA TYR A 613 -27.77 15.75 -16.15
C TYR A 613 -28.38 16.14 -17.50
N ARG A 614 -28.13 17.36 -17.97
CA ARG A 614 -28.59 17.91 -19.26
C ARG A 614 -27.65 17.56 -20.40
N TRP A 615 -26.91 16.44 -20.30
CA TRP A 615 -25.91 16.09 -21.30
C TRP A 615 -26.51 15.98 -22.70
N LYS A 616 -27.76 15.49 -22.84
CA LYS A 616 -28.44 15.38 -24.14
C LYS A 616 -28.47 16.74 -24.85
N GLU A 617 -28.76 17.81 -24.12
CA GLU A 617 -28.77 19.18 -24.65
C GLU A 617 -27.37 19.67 -25.01
N LEU A 618 -26.36 19.29 -24.21
CA LEU A 618 -24.97 19.58 -24.53
C LEU A 618 -24.61 19.07 -25.92
N PHE A 619 -25.16 17.93 -26.36
CA PHE A 619 -24.88 17.37 -27.68
C PHE A 619 -25.91 17.71 -28.77
N THR A 620 -27.16 18.06 -28.47
CA THR A 620 -28.15 18.47 -29.50
C THR A 620 -27.77 19.79 -30.16
N VAL A 621 -27.09 20.69 -29.44
CA VAL A 621 -26.63 21.94 -30.02
C VAL A 621 -25.37 21.77 -30.90
N TYR A 622 -24.64 20.66 -30.75
CA TYR A 622 -23.63 20.23 -31.73
C TYR A 622 -24.27 19.20 -32.66
N LYS A 623 -24.87 19.60 -33.80
CA LYS A 623 -25.54 18.80 -34.89
C LYS A 623 -24.98 17.40 -35.22
N TYR A 624 -24.79 16.54 -34.23
CA TYR A 624 -24.00 15.33 -34.33
C TYR A 624 -24.54 14.20 -33.46
N PHE A 625 -25.31 14.48 -32.40
CA PHE A 625 -25.99 13.44 -31.66
C PHE A 625 -27.38 13.91 -31.24
N ASP A 626 -28.40 13.19 -31.70
CA ASP A 626 -29.77 13.30 -31.22
C ASP A 626 -30.13 11.97 -30.52
N PRO A 627 -30.12 11.92 -29.17
CA PRO A 627 -30.54 10.74 -28.42
C PRO A 627 -32.05 10.50 -28.43
N THR A 628 -32.84 11.36 -29.10
CA THR A 628 -34.31 11.36 -28.97
C THR A 628 -35.07 10.70 -30.11
N SER A 629 -34.41 10.20 -31.17
CA SER A 629 -35.11 9.45 -32.23
C SER A 629 -35.19 7.94 -31.95
N THR A 630 -36.34 7.54 -31.39
CA THR A 630 -37.19 6.38 -31.78
C THR A 630 -36.60 4.96 -31.86
N ASN A 631 -37.21 4.01 -31.11
CA ASN A 631 -37.46 2.58 -31.42
C ASN A 631 -36.46 1.75 -32.28
N GLU A 632 -35.17 2.09 -32.32
CA GLU A 632 -34.16 1.36 -33.10
C GLU A 632 -33.26 0.46 -32.23
N SER A 633 -32.70 -0.57 -32.86
CA SER A 633 -31.79 -1.54 -32.22
C SER A 633 -30.53 -0.86 -31.67
N TYR A 634 -30.15 -1.24 -30.46
CA TYR A 634 -28.95 -0.81 -29.75
C TYR A 634 -27.65 -0.84 -30.58
N SER A 635 -27.52 -1.83 -31.49
CA SER A 635 -26.35 -1.97 -32.36
C SER A 635 -26.23 -0.83 -33.39
N GLU A 636 -27.35 -0.22 -33.78
CA GLU A 636 -27.43 0.87 -34.75
C GLU A 636 -27.05 2.20 -34.12
N GLN A 637 -27.43 2.43 -32.87
CA GLN A 637 -27.02 3.61 -32.09
C GLN A 637 -25.49 3.69 -31.92
N ILE A 638 -24.84 2.55 -31.63
CA ILE A 638 -23.38 2.46 -31.51
C ILE A 638 -22.68 2.75 -32.86
N LYS A 639 -23.19 2.17 -33.95
CA LYS A 639 -22.65 2.42 -35.30
C LYS A 639 -22.78 3.90 -35.70
N LYS A 640 -23.87 4.55 -35.32
CA LYS A 640 -24.10 6.00 -35.52
C LYS A 640 -23.04 6.84 -34.76
N VAL A 641 -22.74 6.54 -33.49
CA VAL A 641 -21.70 7.25 -32.72
C VAL A 641 -20.31 7.09 -33.33
N ASP A 642 -19.91 5.87 -33.71
CA ASP A 642 -18.59 5.63 -34.29
C ASP A 642 -18.43 6.28 -35.67
N LYS A 643 -19.47 6.22 -36.51
CA LYS A 643 -19.54 6.97 -37.78
C LYS A 643 -19.39 8.46 -37.52
N LYS A 644 -20.00 8.98 -36.46
CA LYS A 644 -19.98 10.41 -36.16
C LYS A 644 -18.67 10.93 -35.61
N VAL A 645 -18.03 10.18 -34.70
CA VAL A 645 -16.67 10.47 -34.24
C VAL A 645 -15.72 10.56 -35.44
N LYS A 646 -15.91 9.72 -36.47
CA LYS A 646 -15.16 9.81 -37.73
C LYS A 646 -15.50 11.09 -38.51
N GLU A 647 -16.78 11.37 -38.74
CA GLU A 647 -17.22 12.58 -39.47
C GLU A 647 -16.68 13.87 -38.85
N VAL A 648 -16.71 13.99 -37.51
CA VAL A 648 -16.18 15.17 -36.81
C VAL A 648 -14.67 15.30 -37.01
N LYS A 649 -13.92 14.20 -36.90
CA LYS A 649 -12.46 14.23 -37.15
C LYS A 649 -12.14 14.61 -38.59
N VAL A 650 -12.85 14.05 -39.57
CA VAL A 650 -12.68 14.38 -40.99
C VAL A 650 -12.99 15.85 -41.25
N HIS A 651 -14.11 16.34 -40.71
CA HIS A 651 -14.50 17.74 -40.85
C HIS A 651 -13.45 18.69 -40.29
N GLU A 652 -12.97 18.43 -39.06
CA GLU A 652 -11.96 19.27 -38.41
C GLU A 652 -10.61 19.23 -39.11
N MET A 653 -10.17 18.07 -39.60
CA MET A 653 -8.93 17.97 -40.37
C MET A 653 -9.02 18.77 -41.68
N ASN A 654 -10.17 18.71 -42.35
CA ASN A 654 -10.42 19.42 -43.61
C ASN A 654 -10.61 20.94 -43.46
N LYS A 655 -10.72 21.48 -42.23
CA LYS A 655 -10.70 22.94 -42.02
C LYS A 655 -9.35 23.55 -42.39
N SER A 656 -8.26 22.82 -42.14
CA SER A 656 -6.92 23.29 -42.49
C SER A 656 -6.63 23.07 -43.97
N ILE A 657 -5.83 23.97 -44.56
CA ILE A 657 -5.32 23.78 -45.92
C ILE A 657 -4.58 22.44 -46.03
N MET A 658 -3.77 22.09 -45.04
CA MET A 658 -2.98 20.85 -45.05
C MET A 658 -3.83 19.58 -45.03
N GLY A 659 -4.96 19.57 -44.33
CA GLY A 659 -5.89 18.44 -44.37
C GLY A 659 -6.43 18.16 -45.77
N LYS A 660 -6.64 19.19 -46.59
CA LYS A 660 -7.08 19.07 -47.99
C LYS A 660 -5.96 18.65 -48.95
N LEU A 661 -4.69 18.92 -48.60
CA LEU A 661 -3.52 18.61 -49.45
C LEU A 661 -3.05 17.16 -49.33
N ILE A 662 -3.21 16.56 -48.15
CA ILE A 662 -2.84 15.16 -47.91
C ILE A 662 -3.98 14.27 -48.36
N LEU A 663 -3.84 13.70 -49.56
CA LEU A 663 -4.89 12.89 -50.18
C LEU A 663 -5.09 11.55 -49.44
N PRO A 664 -6.27 10.92 -49.56
CA PRO A 664 -6.54 9.63 -48.91
C PRO A 664 -5.55 8.51 -49.29
N SER A 665 -4.92 8.56 -50.48
CA SER A 665 -3.88 7.61 -50.92
C SER A 665 -2.59 7.70 -50.09
N ALA A 666 -2.27 8.90 -49.62
CA ALA A 666 -1.08 9.23 -48.82
C ALA A 666 -1.20 8.81 -47.36
N ARG A 667 -2.41 8.43 -46.92
CA ARG A 667 -2.72 8.11 -45.53
C ARG A 667 -2.50 6.63 -45.22
N ILE A 668 -2.11 6.30 -43.99
CA ILE A 668 -1.92 4.91 -43.55
C ILE A 668 -3.25 4.15 -43.52
N ASN A 669 -3.25 2.91 -44.05
CA ASN A 669 -4.37 1.97 -43.93
C ASN A 669 -4.33 1.30 -42.54
N LEU A 670 -5.44 1.35 -41.81
CA LEU A 670 -5.54 0.77 -40.46
C LEU A 670 -6.01 -0.71 -40.44
N LYS A 671 -6.44 -1.27 -41.58
CA LYS A 671 -6.89 -2.68 -41.71
C LYS A 671 -6.35 -3.31 -43.02
N LYS A 672 -6.15 -4.63 -43.01
CA LYS A 672 -5.63 -5.42 -44.14
C LYS A 672 -6.66 -5.81 -45.22
N ASN A 673 -7.96 -5.63 -45.00
CA ASN A 673 -9.02 -6.07 -45.94
C ASN A 673 -9.53 -4.92 -46.82
N ASP A 674 -9.73 -5.19 -48.11
CA ASP A 674 -9.90 -4.21 -49.21
C ASP A 674 -11.21 -3.41 -49.25
N LYS A 675 -12.12 -3.56 -48.28
CA LYS A 675 -13.34 -2.75 -48.17
C LYS A 675 -13.20 -1.71 -47.05
N ILE A 676 -12.33 -0.72 -47.24
CA ILE A 676 -12.16 0.41 -46.31
C ILE A 676 -12.92 1.62 -46.83
N ASP A 677 -13.83 2.16 -46.00
CA ASP A 677 -14.47 3.47 -46.22
C ASP A 677 -13.37 4.54 -46.37
N ILE A 678 -13.39 5.30 -47.47
CA ILE A 678 -12.42 6.38 -47.78
C ILE A 678 -12.26 7.34 -46.59
N ARG A 679 -13.33 7.51 -45.78
CA ARG A 679 -13.34 8.34 -44.57
C ARG A 679 -12.42 7.82 -43.47
N GLU A 680 -12.16 6.51 -43.40
CA GLU A 680 -11.22 5.92 -42.43
C GLU A 680 -9.76 6.29 -42.74
N LYS A 681 -9.42 6.46 -44.02
CA LYS A 681 -8.07 6.88 -44.43
C LYS A 681 -7.79 8.34 -44.09
N ILE A 682 -8.78 9.23 -44.22
CA ILE A 682 -8.57 10.68 -44.02
C ILE A 682 -8.05 11.02 -42.61
N THR A 683 -8.37 10.21 -41.60
CA THR A 683 -8.03 10.51 -40.20
C THR A 683 -6.70 9.96 -39.70
N SER A 684 -6.00 9.16 -40.51
CA SER A 684 -4.73 8.53 -40.12
C SER A 684 -3.53 9.42 -40.45
N ALA A 685 -2.35 9.04 -39.98
CA ALA A 685 -1.12 9.78 -40.29
C ALA A 685 -0.77 9.67 -41.79
N ASP A 686 -0.14 10.71 -42.34
CA ASP A 686 0.50 10.65 -43.65
C ASP A 686 1.64 9.63 -43.61
N LYS A 687 1.75 8.81 -44.67
CA LYS A 687 2.81 7.82 -44.85
C LYS A 687 4.19 8.46 -44.94
N CYS A 688 4.29 9.74 -45.33
CA CYS A 688 5.59 10.42 -45.40
C CYS A 688 6.32 10.46 -44.03
N VAL A 689 5.58 10.44 -42.91
CA VAL A 689 6.13 10.35 -41.54
C VAL A 689 6.94 9.06 -41.33
N PHE A 690 6.67 8.01 -42.11
CA PHE A 690 7.21 6.66 -41.99
C PHE A 690 8.28 6.36 -43.04
N ILE A 691 8.73 7.36 -43.81
CA ILE A 691 9.85 7.21 -44.74
C ILE A 691 11.10 6.80 -43.95
N ARG A 692 11.77 5.74 -44.42
CA ARG A 692 12.99 5.19 -43.76
C ARG A 692 14.17 6.15 -43.89
N ASP A 693 14.40 6.69 -45.09
CA ASP A 693 15.46 7.66 -45.33
C ASP A 693 15.26 8.93 -44.48
N ARG A 694 16.29 9.28 -43.71
CA ARG A 694 16.20 10.36 -42.71
C ARG A 694 16.02 11.72 -43.37
N LYS A 695 16.80 12.02 -44.41
CA LYS A 695 16.79 13.33 -45.08
C LYS A 695 15.45 13.56 -45.78
N THR A 696 15.03 12.61 -46.60
CA THR A 696 13.75 12.66 -47.33
C THR A 696 12.57 12.75 -46.38
N ARG A 697 12.56 11.98 -45.28
CA ARG A 697 11.49 12.07 -44.27
C ARG A 697 11.39 13.47 -43.67
N ASN A 698 12.51 14.04 -43.24
CA ASN A 698 12.54 15.36 -42.62
C ASN A 698 12.05 16.42 -43.62
N ASN A 699 12.57 16.41 -44.85
CA ASN A 699 12.14 17.31 -45.91
C ASN A 699 10.63 17.18 -46.21
N ALA A 700 10.11 15.95 -46.23
CA ALA A 700 8.69 15.70 -46.47
C ALA A 700 7.81 16.19 -45.31
N VAL A 701 8.24 15.98 -44.07
CA VAL A 701 7.56 16.52 -42.88
C VAL A 701 7.55 18.04 -42.94
N ASP A 702 8.70 18.67 -43.17
CA ASP A 702 8.86 20.13 -43.26
C ASP A 702 8.04 20.72 -44.41
N TRP A 703 7.95 20.02 -45.54
CA TRP A 703 7.06 20.37 -46.65
C TRP A 703 5.59 20.38 -46.21
N ARG A 704 5.15 19.29 -45.57
CA ARG A 704 3.79 19.10 -45.06
C ARG A 704 3.44 19.96 -43.84
N ILE A 705 4.37 20.70 -43.26
CA ILE A 705 4.06 21.72 -42.24
C ILE A 705 4.39 23.14 -42.70
N ASN A 706 4.78 23.31 -43.98
CA ASN A 706 5.19 24.58 -44.57
C ASN A 706 6.36 25.24 -43.83
N CYS A 707 7.34 24.43 -43.45
CA CYS A 707 8.62 24.85 -42.84
C CYS A 707 9.84 24.56 -43.74
N PHE A 708 9.67 23.82 -44.83
CA PHE A 708 10.75 23.56 -45.78
C PHE A 708 11.29 24.86 -46.38
N LEU A 709 12.60 25.10 -46.22
CA LEU A 709 13.30 26.31 -46.64
C LEU A 709 12.63 27.62 -46.15
N PHE A 710 11.96 27.57 -45.00
CA PHE A 710 11.38 28.76 -44.39
C PHE A 710 12.48 29.78 -44.07
N LYS A 711 12.31 31.03 -44.54
CA LYS A 711 13.29 32.14 -44.53
C LYS A 711 14.45 32.05 -45.52
N TYR A 712 14.53 30.99 -46.32
CA TYR A 712 15.51 30.94 -47.41
C TYR A 712 14.94 31.57 -48.67
N LYS A 713 15.79 32.19 -49.48
CA LYS A 713 15.42 32.69 -50.81
C LYS A 713 15.31 31.54 -51.81
N CYS A 714 14.32 31.66 -52.70
CA CYS A 714 14.14 30.79 -53.85
C CYS A 714 15.38 30.84 -54.76
N PRO A 715 15.98 29.70 -55.14
CA PRO A 715 17.17 29.69 -55.98
C PRO A 715 17.03 30.33 -57.36
N ILE A 716 15.80 30.43 -57.88
CA ILE A 716 15.53 30.90 -59.24
C ILE A 716 15.13 32.37 -59.21
N CYS A 717 14.07 32.70 -58.46
CA CYS A 717 13.51 34.06 -58.49
C CYS A 717 13.94 34.94 -57.30
N ARG A 718 14.79 34.43 -56.40
CA ARG A 718 15.37 35.13 -55.22
C ARG A 718 14.39 35.72 -54.20
N LYS A 719 13.09 35.44 -54.31
CA LYS A 719 12.07 35.83 -53.31
C LYS A 719 12.02 34.82 -52.18
N GLU A 720 11.53 35.22 -51.02
CA GLU A 720 11.31 34.31 -49.88
C GLU A 720 10.52 33.06 -50.29
N PHE A 721 11.04 31.90 -49.92
CA PHE A 721 10.44 30.63 -50.28
C PHE A 721 9.25 30.29 -49.38
N ASN A 722 8.16 29.83 -49.99
CA ASN A 722 7.06 29.16 -49.31
C ASN A 722 6.55 28.02 -50.19
N ARG A 723 5.78 27.08 -49.63
CA ARG A 723 5.29 25.92 -50.40
C ARG A 723 4.50 26.29 -51.67
N GLY A 724 3.74 27.40 -51.65
CA GLY A 724 2.95 27.85 -52.81
C GLY A 724 3.80 28.43 -53.94
N HIS A 725 5.08 28.69 -53.68
CA HIS A 725 6.03 29.26 -54.64
C HIS A 725 6.22 28.36 -55.88
N ILE A 726 6.14 27.03 -55.72
CA ILE A 726 6.26 26.06 -56.82
C ILE A 726 5.25 26.31 -57.95
N ASN A 727 4.05 26.83 -57.63
CA ASN A 727 3.03 27.11 -58.63
C ASN A 727 3.27 28.44 -59.38
N LYS A 728 4.12 29.31 -58.85
CA LYS A 728 4.32 30.68 -59.36
C LYS A 728 5.69 30.90 -60.01
N CYS A 729 6.67 30.09 -59.62
CA CYS A 729 7.99 30.10 -60.20
C CYS A 729 8.08 29.00 -61.26
N ASP A 730 8.82 29.24 -62.33
CA ASP A 730 9.08 28.27 -63.42
C ASP A 730 10.04 27.13 -63.00
N PHE A 731 9.89 26.66 -61.77
CA PHE A 731 10.86 25.84 -61.07
C PHE A 731 11.02 24.46 -61.70
N ILE A 732 9.93 23.92 -62.26
CA ILE A 732 9.87 22.56 -62.79
C ILE A 732 10.54 22.48 -64.17
N HIS A 733 10.60 23.58 -64.91
CA HIS A 733 11.11 23.59 -66.29
C HIS A 733 12.58 24.04 -66.39
N GLN A 734 13.12 24.61 -65.31
CA GLN A 734 14.50 25.11 -65.23
C GLN A 734 15.49 23.99 -64.81
N PRO A 735 16.69 23.91 -65.40
CA PRO A 735 17.78 23.08 -64.89
C PRO A 735 18.24 23.55 -63.49
N PRO A 736 18.66 22.65 -62.59
CA PRO A 736 18.75 21.18 -62.72
C PRO A 736 17.45 20.44 -62.34
N TYR A 737 16.32 21.13 -62.14
CA TYR A 737 15.10 20.55 -61.57
C TYR A 737 14.25 19.77 -62.59
N ASN A 738 14.27 20.22 -63.84
CA ASN A 738 13.56 19.58 -64.96
C ASN A 738 13.92 18.11 -65.18
N ARG A 739 15.14 17.68 -64.82
CA ARG A 739 15.62 16.30 -64.97
C ARG A 739 14.97 15.31 -64.00
N PHE A 740 14.37 15.79 -62.92
CA PHE A 740 13.82 14.92 -61.87
C PHE A 740 12.36 14.56 -62.11
N ILE A 741 11.55 15.51 -62.56
CA ILE A 741 10.11 15.31 -62.77
C ILE A 741 9.88 14.58 -64.09
N LYS A 742 9.27 13.40 -64.03
CA LYS A 742 8.97 12.59 -65.22
C LYS A 742 7.56 12.86 -65.73
N GLU A 743 7.28 12.54 -66.98
CA GLU A 743 5.95 12.67 -67.59
C GLU A 743 4.85 11.96 -66.78
N LYS A 744 5.17 10.78 -66.22
CA LYS A 744 4.26 10.04 -65.34
C LYS A 744 3.86 10.84 -64.08
N ASP A 745 4.77 11.62 -63.51
CA ASP A 745 4.50 12.43 -62.33
C ASP A 745 3.56 13.60 -62.68
N ILE A 746 3.76 14.22 -63.85
CA ILE A 746 2.88 15.27 -64.39
C ILE A 746 1.48 14.72 -64.66
N TYR A 747 1.40 13.53 -65.26
CA TYR A 747 0.13 12.83 -65.49
C TYR A 747 -0.64 12.58 -64.18
N LEU A 748 0.04 12.07 -63.15
CA LEU A 748 -0.57 11.83 -61.83
C LEU A 748 -1.04 13.12 -61.15
N PHE A 749 -0.27 14.20 -61.28
CA PHE A 749 -0.65 15.52 -60.76
C PHE A 749 -1.89 16.10 -61.44
N ASN A 750 -2.00 15.99 -62.76
CA ASN A 750 -3.20 16.42 -63.49
C ASN A 750 -4.41 15.57 -63.10
N LYS A 751 -4.22 14.25 -62.97
CA LYS A 751 -5.27 13.35 -62.48
C LYS A 751 -5.74 13.68 -61.07
N ASP A 752 -4.84 14.13 -60.19
CA ASP A 752 -5.25 14.61 -58.86
C ASP A 752 -6.17 15.83 -58.96
N LYS A 753 -5.85 16.80 -59.84
CA LYS A 753 -6.66 18.00 -60.06
C LYS A 753 -8.03 17.69 -60.65
N GLU A 754 -8.09 16.75 -61.59
CA GLU A 754 -9.35 16.28 -62.19
C GLU A 754 -10.22 15.55 -61.16
N LYS A 755 -9.61 14.69 -60.34
CA LYS A 755 -10.32 13.85 -59.38
C LYS A 755 -10.80 14.60 -58.14
N TYR A 756 -10.10 15.65 -57.72
CA TYR A 756 -10.36 16.35 -56.47
C TYR A 756 -10.67 17.84 -56.72
N GLU A 757 -11.95 18.14 -56.99
CA GLU A 757 -12.46 19.49 -57.32
C GLU A 757 -12.14 20.58 -56.28
N ASN A 758 -11.92 20.19 -55.01
CA ASN A 758 -11.72 21.11 -53.88
C ASN A 758 -10.25 21.27 -53.43
N LEU A 759 -9.28 20.96 -54.30
CA LEU A 759 -7.87 21.13 -53.97
C LEU A 759 -7.50 22.61 -53.76
N PRO A 760 -6.70 22.96 -52.72
CA PRO A 760 -6.24 24.32 -52.53
C PRO A 760 -5.42 24.82 -53.73
N LYS A 761 -5.51 26.13 -54.06
CA LYS A 761 -4.69 26.78 -55.11
C LYS A 761 -3.17 26.58 -54.93
N SER A 762 -2.73 26.25 -53.72
CA SER A 762 -1.33 25.97 -53.40
C SER A 762 -0.92 24.50 -53.61
N TYR A 763 -1.82 23.61 -54.04
CA TYR A 763 -1.50 22.23 -54.40
C TYR A 763 -0.54 22.21 -55.61
N ASN A 764 0.56 21.47 -55.51
CA ASN A 764 1.62 21.46 -56.51
C ASN A 764 2.17 20.05 -56.75
N ILE A 765 3.08 19.92 -57.72
CA ILE A 765 3.66 18.65 -58.16
C ILE A 765 4.33 17.88 -57.00
N LEU A 766 4.99 18.56 -56.07
CA LEU A 766 5.68 17.92 -54.95
C LEU A 766 4.70 17.34 -53.93
N ASP A 767 3.52 17.95 -53.75
CA ASP A 767 2.45 17.32 -52.96
C ASP A 767 1.93 16.05 -53.63
N SER A 768 1.81 16.08 -54.96
CA SER A 768 1.41 14.91 -55.74
C SER A 768 2.44 13.78 -55.61
N LEU A 769 3.74 14.07 -55.71
CA LEU A 769 4.79 13.08 -55.46
C LEU A 769 4.66 12.42 -54.08
N LEU A 770 4.43 13.22 -53.02
CA LEU A 770 4.19 12.68 -51.68
C LEU A 770 2.90 11.86 -51.60
N ASN A 771 1.82 12.32 -52.24
CA ASN A 771 0.52 11.65 -52.24
C ASN A 771 0.55 10.30 -52.97
N HIS A 772 1.38 10.18 -54.01
CA HIS A 772 1.62 8.95 -54.78
C HIS A 772 2.83 8.16 -54.28
N GLN A 773 3.44 8.58 -53.16
CA GLN A 773 4.56 7.90 -52.51
C GLN A 773 5.83 7.80 -53.38
N ASN A 774 6.01 8.70 -54.36
CA ASN A 774 7.24 8.83 -55.14
C ASN A 774 8.31 9.60 -54.34
N TYR A 775 8.74 9.01 -53.22
CA TYR A 775 9.67 9.64 -52.28
C TYR A 775 11.09 9.78 -52.84
N TYR A 776 11.49 8.91 -53.78
CA TYR A 776 12.79 9.02 -54.42
C TYR A 776 12.93 10.33 -55.20
N THR A 777 11.95 10.62 -56.06
CA THR A 777 11.94 11.84 -56.88
C THR A 777 11.79 13.08 -56.00
N PHE A 778 10.90 13.03 -55.00
CA PHE A 778 10.76 14.10 -54.02
C PHE A 778 12.05 14.37 -53.26
N GLY A 779 12.74 13.32 -52.80
CA GLY A 779 14.01 13.43 -52.06
C GLY A 779 15.12 14.04 -52.89
N LYS A 780 15.29 13.60 -54.15
CA LYS A 780 16.27 14.19 -55.08
C LYS A 780 15.98 15.67 -55.36
N PHE A 781 14.72 16.00 -55.66
CA PHE A 781 14.31 17.37 -55.94
C PHE A 781 14.55 18.29 -54.74
N THR A 782 14.12 17.88 -53.55
CA THR A 782 14.28 18.68 -52.33
C THR A 782 15.73 18.78 -51.86
N GLY A 783 16.54 17.74 -52.08
CA GLY A 783 17.99 17.79 -51.82
C GLY A 783 18.69 18.85 -52.65
N GLU A 784 18.47 18.85 -53.97
CA GLU A 784 19.02 19.85 -54.89
C GLU A 784 18.54 21.28 -54.56
N MET A 785 17.28 21.41 -54.11
CA MET A 785 16.76 22.70 -53.66
C MET A 785 17.47 23.24 -52.44
N ILE A 786 17.79 22.38 -51.47
CA ILE A 786 18.53 22.79 -50.27
C ILE A 786 19.94 23.24 -50.66
N GLU A 787 20.67 22.41 -51.41
CA GLU A 787 22.05 22.71 -51.82
C GLU A 787 22.15 24.05 -52.59
N ASN A 788 21.22 24.33 -53.51
CA ASN A 788 21.22 25.58 -54.25
C ASN A 788 20.78 26.78 -53.41
N SER A 789 19.87 26.57 -52.44
CA SER A 789 19.43 27.65 -51.55
C SER A 789 20.53 28.03 -50.55
N GLU A 790 21.24 27.04 -49.99
CA GLU A 790 22.35 27.27 -49.06
C GLU A 790 23.45 28.12 -49.73
N LYS A 791 23.91 27.74 -50.93
CA LYS A 791 24.91 28.51 -51.71
C LYS A 791 24.52 29.97 -51.92
N ILE A 792 23.25 30.25 -52.17
CA ILE A 792 22.78 31.63 -52.42
C ILE A 792 22.78 32.47 -51.15
N ASN A 793 22.38 31.88 -50.02
CA ASN A 793 22.35 32.60 -48.75
C ASN A 793 23.74 32.71 -48.10
N GLU A 794 24.67 31.81 -48.40
CA GLU A 794 26.10 31.96 -48.03
C GLU A 794 26.74 33.14 -48.76
N ASN A 795 26.57 33.23 -50.09
CA ASN A 795 27.12 34.33 -50.91
C ASN A 795 26.55 35.73 -50.59
N GLU A 796 25.36 35.81 -49.99
CA GLU A 796 24.75 37.07 -49.56
C GLU A 796 25.10 37.48 -48.12
N ASN A 797 25.67 36.58 -47.30
CA ASN A 797 26.15 36.91 -45.95
C ASN A 797 27.65 37.27 -45.93
N GLU A 798 28.40 36.91 -46.99
CA GLU A 798 29.80 37.33 -47.21
C GLU A 798 29.93 38.71 -47.87
N ASN A 799 28.82 39.27 -48.40
CA ASN A 799 28.71 40.65 -48.88
C ASN A 799 27.88 41.48 -47.90
#